data_AF-A0A4R0P8F4-F1
#
_entry.id   AF-A0A4R0P8F4-F1
#
_cell.length_a   1.000
_cell.length_b   1.000
_cell.length_c   1.000
_cell.angle_alpha   90.00
_cell.angle_beta   90.00
_cell.angle_gamma   90.00
#
_symmetry.space_group_name_H-M   'P 1'
#
loop_
_entity.id
_entity.type
_entity.pdbx_description
1 polymer ?
#
loop_
_entity_poly.entity_id
_entity_poly.type
_entity_poly.pdbx_seq_one_letter_code
_entity_poly.pdbx_strand_id
1 'polypeptide(L)'
;MKSRFSKILIFTLLSSFYFAKIAAAQQNENAKPWVFWYWVKGAVSRPGITADLEAMKANGIAGAYLMSIQGPDKTPVYSPPAVQLTPEWWKLVEFAMNEAKRLDLKLGMHVSDGFALAGGPWITPELSMQKVVWSKSLVNNSTTKIILPKPESKENYYKDIAVYAYPSPIGENISTRTVIPKITASNGADASGLIQPGNKKNFGSNELCYIQYEFEKPFTCRTVTIKISGNNYQAQRLAIEVSDDGKVFRSIGRLEPPRHGWQDTDEDVTHSIKPTTAKFFRFIYDKKGSEPGAEDLDAAKWKPSLKLVNLELSAEAQINQFEGKNGSVWRVSKRSTDEQIAKNLCVPLNKIINLSDKLNPDGSLFWKAPKGNWTILRIGHTSTGHTNATGGGGMGLECDKFNPEAVKLQFDSWYGQALKHGGPEIAKKVLSVFHVDSWECGSQNWSPLFKAEFLKRRGYDLTQYLPIMTGLPVESTSVSENFLYDVRKTISELVVDQFYKTLAKLAKEQGVTFTAESIAPTMMSDGLMHYKTVDVPMGEFWLNSPTHDKPNDMLDAISGAHIYGKNIIQAEAFTTVRMDWNESPANMKTLQDRNYALGINKLVYHVFTHNPWMGRKPGMTLDGVGLYFQRDQTWWKAGKAWIDYAERTQNLLQQGKPVVDIAVFTGEELPRRSVLPDRLVKTLPGIFGTDVVESEKKRLANIGEPLRQIPAGVTHSADMADPENWVNPLRGYAYDSFNPDVLNTATVKNGEVVFESGAAYKILVFPGAMKMNPNYQYMGYDVVKKLSDLIKAGAKVIVADKPLYQNGLKQVSKAEFDRVVEEIWGGIFSEIQRDEQLIFVKRLGLGNIIKAPFYGENLISLKILPDFLPYNQADSLEGYYAKNITFAHRKSLDKEIYFISNQENRERELILNFRVMGKIPKLFDAVSNQWSMIKEFGSLDGQTALQMKFAPNQSLFIIFEKQAKNIQSMNGKNLSNFKTIQDISKSWQAKFDTAYAGPSKPVIFNELSDWTKNPDSLVKYYSGTAVYTKNFTFNGNPNDKIWIDLGQFSSIAEVKINSISCGTLWTAPHRLEISKTIKKGDNKIEIEVTNTWANRLIGDSKLSENKRITKTTAPFRLEGKPLNPAGLLGPVVIQIEEK
;
A
#
# COMPACT_ATOMS: atom_id res chain seq x y z
N MET A 1 -57.50 21.64 -15.74
CA MET A 1 -56.15 21.07 -16.01
C MET A 1 -54.98 21.95 -15.54
N LYS A 2 -54.96 23.28 -15.79
CA LYS A 2 -53.83 24.16 -15.43
C LYS A 2 -53.44 24.18 -13.94
N SER A 3 -54.39 24.08 -13.00
CA SER A 3 -54.13 24.06 -11.55
C SER A 3 -53.43 22.77 -11.06
N ARG A 4 -53.78 21.60 -11.63
CA ARG A 4 -53.13 20.32 -11.28
C ARG A 4 -51.70 20.24 -11.82
N PHE A 5 -51.45 20.73 -13.03
CA PHE A 5 -50.11 20.78 -13.63
C PHE A 5 -49.16 21.70 -12.84
N SER A 6 -49.64 22.86 -12.39
CA SER A 6 -48.84 23.77 -11.55
C SER A 6 -48.49 23.16 -10.19
N LYS A 7 -49.41 22.42 -9.56
CA LYS A 7 -49.14 21.74 -8.28
C LYS A 7 -48.16 20.57 -8.43
N ILE A 8 -48.27 19.80 -9.52
CA ILE A 8 -47.32 18.72 -9.83
C ILE A 8 -45.93 19.29 -10.11
N LEU A 9 -45.83 20.38 -10.90
CA LEU A 9 -44.57 21.05 -11.21
C LEU A 9 -43.91 21.67 -9.97
N ILE A 10 -44.69 22.32 -9.10
CA ILE A 10 -44.20 22.86 -7.82
C ILE A 10 -43.75 21.72 -6.89
N PHE A 11 -44.47 20.60 -6.83
CA PHE A 11 -44.08 19.44 -6.04
C PHE A 11 -42.81 18.76 -6.60
N THR A 12 -42.68 18.64 -7.92
CA THR A 12 -41.44 18.12 -8.54
C THR A 12 -40.26 19.06 -8.31
N LEU A 13 -40.45 20.37 -8.45
CA LEU A 13 -39.41 21.36 -8.13
C LEU A 13 -39.02 21.31 -6.65
N LEU A 14 -39.97 21.35 -5.72
CA LEU A 14 -39.71 21.25 -4.28
C LEU A 14 -39.02 19.92 -3.91
N SER A 15 -39.45 18.80 -4.49
CA SER A 15 -38.80 17.51 -4.28
C SER A 15 -37.36 17.52 -4.82
N SER A 16 -37.13 18.06 -6.01
CA SER A 16 -35.78 18.17 -6.60
C SER A 16 -34.84 19.07 -5.78
N PHE A 17 -35.34 20.20 -5.27
CA PHE A 17 -34.59 21.07 -4.36
C PHE A 17 -34.30 20.39 -3.02
N TYR A 18 -35.24 19.61 -2.49
CA TYR A 18 -35.06 18.85 -1.25
C TYR A 18 -34.05 17.72 -1.42
N PHE A 19 -34.13 16.94 -2.50
CA PHE A 19 -33.15 15.90 -2.85
C PHE A 19 -31.76 16.48 -3.11
N ALA A 20 -31.65 17.63 -3.79
CA ALA A 20 -30.36 18.30 -4.01
C ALA A 20 -29.73 18.78 -2.69
N LYS A 21 -30.52 19.32 -1.76
CA LYS A 21 -30.04 19.69 -0.41
C LYS A 21 -29.60 18.48 0.41
N ILE A 22 -30.33 17.38 0.36
CA ILE A 22 -29.94 16.13 1.05
C ILE A 22 -28.66 15.57 0.45
N ALA A 23 -28.54 15.52 -0.88
CA ALA A 23 -27.33 15.04 -1.55
C ALA A 23 -26.11 15.91 -1.21
N ALA A 24 -26.25 17.24 -1.18
CA ALA A 24 -25.18 18.15 -0.78
C ALA A 24 -24.81 18.00 0.71
N ALA A 25 -25.79 17.82 1.60
CA ALA A 25 -25.54 17.57 3.02
C ALA A 25 -24.82 16.23 3.26
N GLN A 26 -25.26 15.16 2.58
CA GLN A 26 -24.64 13.84 2.63
C GLN A 26 -23.21 13.85 2.06
N GLN A 27 -22.98 14.59 0.98
CA GLN A 27 -21.64 14.80 0.41
C GLN A 27 -20.71 15.54 1.38
N ASN A 28 -21.22 16.55 2.09
CA ASN A 28 -20.43 17.27 3.11
C ASN A 28 -20.08 16.38 4.31
N GLU A 29 -20.99 15.52 4.78
CA GLU A 29 -20.65 14.55 5.84
C GLU A 29 -19.65 13.48 5.37
N ASN A 30 -19.81 12.98 4.15
CA ASN A 30 -18.90 11.99 3.56
C ASN A 30 -17.48 12.52 3.37
N ALA A 31 -17.34 13.83 3.17
CA ALA A 31 -16.08 14.53 2.96
C ALA A 31 -15.26 14.72 4.23
N LYS A 32 -15.79 14.44 5.43
CA LYS A 32 -15.01 14.55 6.67
C LYS A 32 -14.07 13.35 6.84
N PRO A 33 -12.83 13.56 7.32
CA PRO A 33 -11.92 12.48 7.59
C PRO A 33 -12.32 11.68 8.84
N TRP A 34 -11.76 10.49 8.94
CA TRP A 34 -11.93 9.55 10.05
C TRP A 34 -10.58 9.30 10.73
N VAL A 35 -10.59 8.52 11.81
CA VAL A 35 -9.37 8.07 12.49
C VAL A 35 -9.44 6.57 12.78
N PHE A 36 -8.30 5.91 12.84
CA PHE A 36 -8.18 4.69 13.63
C PHE A 36 -8.13 5.05 15.10
N TRP A 37 -8.99 4.45 15.93
CA TRP A 37 -9.06 4.69 17.36
C TRP A 37 -8.66 3.46 18.14
N TYR A 38 -7.39 3.44 18.58
CA TYR A 38 -6.78 2.26 19.17
C TYR A 38 -6.90 2.25 20.69
N TRP A 39 -7.47 1.16 21.22
CA TRP A 39 -7.50 0.83 22.64
C TRP A 39 -6.36 -0.14 22.95
N VAL A 40 -5.24 0.39 23.43
CA VAL A 40 -3.99 -0.36 23.59
C VAL A 40 -3.91 -1.00 24.98
N LYS A 41 -3.55 -2.29 25.04
CA LYS A 41 -3.24 -3.05 26.27
C LYS A 41 -4.37 -3.07 27.30
N GLY A 42 -5.63 -3.06 26.83
CA GLY A 42 -6.82 -2.99 27.69
C GLY A 42 -6.89 -1.73 28.59
N ALA A 43 -6.10 -0.69 28.29
CA ALA A 43 -6.00 0.50 29.13
C ALA A 43 -7.07 1.53 28.74
N VAL A 44 -8.31 1.34 29.22
CA VAL A 44 -9.47 2.10 28.76
C VAL A 44 -10.26 2.72 29.93
N SER A 45 -10.71 3.96 29.79
CA SER A 45 -11.52 4.65 30.81
C SER A 45 -12.69 5.44 30.21
N ARG A 46 -13.81 5.53 30.94
CA ARG A 46 -14.98 6.35 30.52
C ARG A 46 -14.64 7.83 30.34
N PRO A 47 -13.93 8.50 31.29
CA PRO A 47 -13.56 9.90 31.10
C PRO A 47 -12.68 10.12 29.86
N GLY A 48 -11.76 9.18 29.59
CA GLY A 48 -10.94 9.24 28.38
C GLY A 48 -11.77 9.06 27.10
N ILE A 49 -12.74 8.15 27.09
CA ILE A 49 -13.64 7.91 25.95
C ILE A 49 -14.42 9.19 25.61
N THR A 50 -15.05 9.81 26.62
CA THR A 50 -15.76 11.08 26.44
C THR A 50 -14.82 12.15 25.90
N ALA A 51 -13.63 12.31 26.50
CA ALA A 51 -12.66 13.31 26.08
C ALA A 51 -12.16 13.09 24.63
N ASP A 52 -11.97 11.83 24.22
CA ASP A 52 -11.57 11.49 22.86
C ASP A 52 -12.63 11.84 21.83
N LEU A 53 -13.87 11.40 22.06
CA LEU A 53 -14.96 11.62 21.11
C LEU A 53 -15.35 13.10 21.05
N GLU A 54 -15.32 13.83 22.17
CA GLU A 54 -15.53 15.28 22.18
C GLU A 54 -14.41 16.01 21.43
N ALA A 55 -13.16 15.58 21.61
CA ALA A 55 -12.02 16.12 20.87
C ALA A 55 -12.16 15.86 19.36
N MET A 56 -12.58 14.66 18.95
CA MET A 56 -12.85 14.32 17.56
C MET A 56 -13.94 15.21 16.97
N LYS A 57 -15.08 15.34 17.68
CA LYS A 57 -16.21 16.17 17.22
C LYS A 57 -15.83 17.64 17.09
N ALA A 58 -15.12 18.19 18.07
CA ALA A 58 -14.68 19.59 18.08
C ALA A 58 -13.77 19.94 16.89
N ASN A 59 -12.98 18.96 16.43
CA ASN A 59 -12.05 19.11 15.34
C ASN A 59 -12.61 18.73 13.96
N GLY A 60 -13.89 18.35 13.86
CA GLY A 60 -14.54 18.03 12.58
C GLY A 60 -14.31 16.61 12.06
N ILE A 61 -13.81 15.70 12.91
CA ILE A 61 -13.72 14.27 12.57
C ILE A 61 -15.13 13.67 12.60
N ALA A 62 -15.50 12.91 11.58
CA ALA A 62 -16.86 12.34 11.44
C ALA A 62 -17.02 10.94 12.05
N GLY A 63 -15.93 10.19 12.18
CA GLY A 63 -16.00 8.87 12.77
C GLY A 63 -14.64 8.26 13.08
N ALA A 64 -14.72 7.10 13.74
CA ALA A 64 -13.55 6.37 14.22
C ALA A 64 -13.73 4.85 14.02
N TYR A 65 -12.65 4.18 13.62
CA TYR A 65 -12.57 2.72 13.62
C TYR A 65 -12.10 2.29 15.01
N LEU A 66 -13.02 1.79 15.84
CA LEU A 66 -12.70 1.30 17.18
C LEU A 66 -12.02 -0.07 17.06
N MET A 67 -10.76 -0.12 17.43
CA MET A 67 -9.93 -1.34 17.37
C MET A 67 -9.14 -1.49 18.67
N SER A 68 -9.18 -2.68 19.25
CA SER A 68 -8.40 -3.02 20.44
C SER A 68 -7.11 -3.71 20.03
N ILE A 69 -6.00 -3.29 20.64
CA ILE A 69 -4.65 -3.76 20.30
C ILE A 69 -3.97 -4.28 21.56
N GLN A 70 -3.58 -5.56 21.53
CA GLN A 70 -2.95 -6.32 22.61
C GLN A 70 -3.83 -6.49 23.86
N GLY A 71 -3.51 -7.50 24.67
CA GLY A 71 -4.03 -7.65 26.04
C GLY A 71 -3.24 -6.81 27.05
N PRO A 72 -3.67 -6.73 28.32
CA PRO A 72 -2.90 -6.03 29.34
C PRO A 72 -1.54 -6.70 29.60
N ASP A 73 -0.54 -5.88 29.89
CA ASP A 73 0.75 -6.34 30.40
C ASP A 73 0.57 -7.09 31.74
N LYS A 74 1.58 -7.90 32.13
CA LYS A 74 1.60 -8.59 33.44
C LYS A 74 1.30 -7.66 34.61
N THR A 75 1.85 -6.45 34.53
CA THR A 75 1.48 -5.32 35.39
C THR A 75 0.75 -4.31 34.52
N PRO A 76 -0.58 -4.21 34.61
CA PRO A 76 -1.34 -3.33 33.74
C PRO A 76 -0.87 -1.88 33.84
N VAL A 77 -0.63 -1.26 32.69
CA VAL A 77 -0.27 0.17 32.62
C VAL A 77 -1.37 1.06 33.19
N TYR A 78 -2.63 0.62 33.05
CA TYR A 78 -3.84 1.22 33.62
C TYR A 78 -4.66 0.14 34.36
N SER A 79 -5.24 0.49 35.51
CA SER A 79 -5.98 -0.45 36.36
C SER A 79 -7.36 0.09 36.76
N PRO A 80 -8.41 -0.75 36.76
CA PRO A 80 -8.43 -2.12 36.25
C PRO A 80 -8.32 -2.16 34.71
N PRO A 81 -7.66 -3.17 34.12
CA PRO A 81 -7.64 -3.32 32.66
C PRO A 81 -8.98 -3.83 32.13
N ALA A 82 -9.38 -3.35 30.96
CA ALA A 82 -10.52 -3.82 30.18
C ALA A 82 -10.06 -4.89 29.18
N VAL A 83 -10.05 -6.15 29.61
CA VAL A 83 -9.69 -7.28 28.74
C VAL A 83 -10.81 -7.51 27.72
N GLN A 84 -10.45 -7.65 26.45
CA GLN A 84 -11.40 -7.85 25.36
C GLN A 84 -12.31 -9.04 25.62
N LEU A 85 -13.57 -8.95 25.16
CA LEU A 85 -14.66 -9.92 25.36
C LEU A 85 -15.19 -10.07 26.79
N THR A 86 -14.57 -9.48 27.82
CA THR A 86 -15.17 -9.51 29.17
C THR A 86 -16.39 -8.57 29.26
N PRO A 87 -17.31 -8.79 30.22
CA PRO A 87 -18.44 -7.90 30.44
C PRO A 87 -18.02 -6.43 30.68
N GLU A 88 -16.88 -6.19 31.32
CA GLU A 88 -16.36 -4.86 31.59
C GLU A 88 -15.92 -4.15 30.31
N TRP A 89 -15.27 -4.85 29.39
CA TRP A 89 -14.87 -4.30 28.10
C TRP A 89 -16.10 -3.99 27.23
N TRP A 90 -17.08 -4.89 27.16
CA TRP A 90 -18.32 -4.64 26.43
C TRP A 90 -19.09 -3.43 26.98
N LYS A 91 -19.13 -3.24 28.31
CA LYS A 91 -19.71 -2.02 28.92
C LYS A 91 -19.00 -0.72 28.51
N LEU A 92 -17.70 -0.79 28.19
CA LEU A 92 -16.94 0.37 27.68
C LEU A 92 -17.22 0.60 26.19
N VAL A 93 -17.33 -0.46 25.39
CA VAL A 93 -17.74 -0.38 23.98
C VAL A 93 -19.14 0.22 23.86
N GLU A 94 -20.10 -0.26 24.66
CA GLU A 94 -21.46 0.29 24.76
C GLU A 94 -21.43 1.78 25.16
N PHE A 95 -20.57 2.15 26.12
CA PHE A 95 -20.41 3.55 26.52
C PHE A 95 -19.88 4.40 25.36
N ALA A 96 -18.86 3.93 24.63
CA ALA A 96 -18.32 4.62 23.46
C ALA A 96 -19.36 4.79 22.35
N MET A 97 -20.17 3.76 22.08
CA MET A 97 -21.28 3.83 21.12
C MET A 97 -22.33 4.88 21.52
N ASN A 98 -22.67 4.95 22.80
CA ASN A 98 -23.63 5.94 23.31
C ASN A 98 -23.06 7.37 23.28
N GLU A 99 -21.78 7.55 23.57
CA GLU A 99 -21.11 8.85 23.45
C GLU A 99 -21.00 9.29 21.99
N ALA A 100 -20.68 8.37 21.07
CA ALA A 100 -20.69 8.64 19.64
C ALA A 100 -22.09 9.01 19.15
N LYS A 101 -23.16 8.33 19.64
CA LYS A 101 -24.55 8.73 19.40
C LYS A 101 -24.85 10.15 19.89
N ARG A 102 -24.45 10.48 21.13
CA ARG A 102 -24.64 11.81 21.73
C ARG A 102 -24.00 12.92 20.90
N LEU A 103 -22.82 12.63 20.34
CA LEU A 103 -22.02 13.59 19.57
C LEU A 103 -22.28 13.56 18.06
N ASP A 104 -23.16 12.66 17.61
CA ASP A 104 -23.38 12.35 16.19
C ASP A 104 -22.06 12.09 15.45
N LEU A 105 -21.35 11.07 15.94
CA LEU A 105 -20.18 10.46 15.33
C LEU A 105 -20.54 9.05 14.87
N LYS A 106 -19.86 8.57 13.84
CA LYS A 106 -19.98 7.19 13.35
C LYS A 106 -18.81 6.34 13.85
N LEU A 107 -19.06 5.07 14.04
CA LEU A 107 -18.05 4.08 14.41
C LEU A 107 -17.97 2.99 13.34
N GLY A 108 -16.74 2.54 13.09
CA GLY A 108 -16.44 1.27 12.45
C GLY A 108 -15.81 0.31 13.45
N MET A 109 -15.90 -0.98 13.18
CA MET A 109 -15.12 -1.99 13.89
C MET A 109 -14.53 -2.98 12.88
N HIS A 110 -13.32 -3.44 13.20
CA HIS A 110 -12.59 -4.45 12.44
C HIS A 110 -13.26 -5.84 12.60
N VAL A 111 -12.93 -6.79 11.71
CA VAL A 111 -13.48 -8.16 11.69
C VAL A 111 -12.97 -9.05 12.83
N SER A 112 -11.89 -8.66 13.52
CA SER A 112 -11.37 -9.33 14.71
C SER A 112 -10.82 -8.35 15.75
N ASP A 113 -10.47 -8.87 16.93
CA ASP A 113 -9.54 -8.21 17.86
C ASP A 113 -8.15 -8.10 17.23
N GLY A 114 -7.36 -7.11 17.66
CA GLY A 114 -6.10 -6.75 17.01
C GLY A 114 -6.29 -5.98 15.71
N PHE A 115 -5.20 -5.74 15.00
CA PHE A 115 -5.23 -5.05 13.71
C PHE A 115 -5.63 -5.96 12.55
N ALA A 116 -5.46 -7.28 12.67
CA ALA A 116 -5.54 -8.19 11.55
C ALA A 116 -5.46 -9.67 11.99
N LEU A 117 -6.02 -10.62 11.23
CA LEU A 117 -7.00 -10.36 10.18
C LEU A 117 -8.38 -10.83 10.61
N ALA A 118 -8.62 -12.14 10.64
CA ALA A 118 -9.96 -12.72 10.82
C ALA A 118 -9.89 -13.94 11.75
N GLY A 119 -9.21 -13.76 12.88
CA GLY A 119 -9.02 -14.79 13.90
C GLY A 119 -9.82 -14.58 15.18
N GLY A 120 -9.95 -15.65 15.95
CA GLY A 120 -10.58 -15.62 17.26
C GLY A 120 -10.57 -16.96 17.99
N PRO A 121 -10.80 -16.98 19.31
CA PRO A 121 -10.71 -18.19 20.13
C PRO A 121 -11.77 -19.26 19.82
N TRP A 122 -12.80 -18.89 19.06
CA TRP A 122 -13.85 -19.80 18.56
C TRP A 122 -13.43 -20.57 17.29
N ILE A 123 -12.32 -20.21 16.64
CA ILE A 123 -11.81 -20.90 15.45
C ILE A 123 -10.96 -22.10 15.91
N THR A 124 -11.45 -23.30 15.62
CA THR A 124 -10.71 -24.54 15.86
C THR A 124 -9.67 -24.78 14.75
N PRO A 125 -8.67 -25.66 14.95
CA PRO A 125 -7.72 -26.01 13.89
C PRO A 125 -8.37 -26.56 12.61
N GLU A 126 -9.57 -27.15 12.69
CA GLU A 126 -10.34 -27.60 11.51
C GLU A 126 -10.99 -26.44 10.74
N LEU A 127 -11.40 -25.39 11.45
CA LEU A 127 -12.00 -24.18 10.88
C LEU A 127 -10.96 -23.10 10.55
N SER A 128 -9.69 -23.39 10.79
CA SER A 128 -8.57 -22.49 10.51
C SER A 128 -8.11 -22.57 9.05
N MET A 129 -7.37 -21.58 8.56
CA MET A 129 -6.60 -21.67 7.31
C MET A 129 -5.84 -23.01 7.19
N GLN A 130 -5.95 -23.70 6.05
CA GLN A 130 -5.36 -25.05 5.85
C GLN A 130 -4.22 -25.06 4.84
N LYS A 131 -3.19 -25.86 5.10
CA LYS A 131 -2.09 -26.16 4.16
C LYS A 131 -1.96 -27.65 3.86
N VAL A 132 -1.58 -27.98 2.62
CA VAL A 132 -1.20 -29.34 2.23
C VAL A 132 0.15 -29.71 2.86
N VAL A 133 0.23 -30.88 3.47
CA VAL A 133 1.43 -31.46 4.09
C VAL A 133 1.60 -32.90 3.64
N TRP A 134 2.83 -33.41 3.66
CA TRP A 134 3.10 -34.77 3.18
C TRP A 134 4.23 -35.47 3.91
N SER A 135 4.29 -36.78 3.73
CA SER A 135 5.42 -37.63 4.11
C SER A 135 5.70 -38.65 3.00
N LYS A 136 6.96 -39.06 2.89
CA LYS A 136 7.43 -40.02 1.90
C LYS A 136 7.96 -41.29 2.55
N SER A 137 7.83 -42.41 1.88
CA SER A 137 8.44 -43.69 2.29
C SER A 137 8.87 -44.50 1.07
N LEU A 138 10.09 -45.03 1.10
CA LEU A 138 10.60 -45.91 0.05
C LEU A 138 10.24 -47.36 0.35
N VAL A 139 9.75 -48.06 -0.66
CA VAL A 139 9.41 -49.48 -0.58
C VAL A 139 9.91 -50.23 -1.81
N ASN A 140 10.02 -51.54 -1.69
CA ASN A 140 10.31 -52.43 -2.82
C ASN A 140 9.30 -53.60 -2.84
N ASN A 141 9.41 -54.48 -3.82
CA ASN A 141 8.48 -55.59 -4.02
C ASN A 141 8.49 -56.67 -2.91
N SER A 142 9.43 -56.61 -1.95
CA SER A 142 9.47 -57.48 -0.77
C SER A 142 8.71 -56.91 0.44
N THR A 143 8.36 -55.62 0.41
CA THR A 143 7.60 -54.96 1.48
C THR A 143 6.10 -55.13 1.24
N THR A 144 5.38 -55.68 2.23
CA THR A 144 3.92 -55.94 2.13
C THR A 144 3.08 -55.26 3.22
N LYS A 145 3.67 -55.02 4.40
CA LYS A 145 3.09 -54.22 5.48
C LYS A 145 4.00 -53.03 5.74
N ILE A 146 3.45 -51.83 5.61
CA ILE A 146 4.19 -50.57 5.74
C ILE A 146 3.48 -49.73 6.81
N ILE A 147 4.22 -49.14 7.74
CA ILE A 147 3.68 -48.11 8.64
C ILE A 147 4.11 -46.77 8.06
N LEU A 148 3.16 -46.00 7.53
CA LEU A 148 3.48 -44.72 6.92
C LEU A 148 3.64 -43.64 7.98
N PRO A 149 4.73 -42.85 7.93
CA PRO A 149 4.90 -41.72 8.85
C PRO A 149 3.75 -40.75 8.68
N LYS A 150 3.18 -40.28 9.79
CA LYS A 150 2.18 -39.20 9.77
C LYS A 150 2.89 -37.92 9.33
N PRO A 151 2.37 -37.17 8.33
CA PRO A 151 2.85 -35.84 8.00
C PRO A 151 2.77 -34.85 9.17
N GLU A 152 3.30 -33.65 8.97
CA GLU A 152 3.21 -32.55 9.94
C GLU A 152 1.78 -32.37 10.47
N SER A 153 1.67 -32.14 11.78
CA SER A 153 0.42 -31.83 12.45
C SER A 153 0.64 -30.58 13.30
N LYS A 154 -0.01 -29.48 12.91
CA LYS A 154 -0.01 -28.23 13.67
C LYS A 154 -1.30 -28.14 14.49
N GLU A 155 -1.21 -27.55 15.69
CA GLU A 155 -2.34 -27.48 16.65
C GLU A 155 -3.00 -28.84 16.93
N ASN A 156 -2.21 -29.91 16.93
CA ASN A 156 -2.66 -31.31 17.09
C ASN A 156 -3.72 -31.78 16.06
N TYR A 157 -3.83 -31.09 14.92
CA TYR A 157 -4.80 -31.41 13.87
C TYR A 157 -4.10 -31.92 12.60
N TYR A 158 -4.68 -32.94 11.97
CA TYR A 158 -4.26 -33.49 10.70
C TYR A 158 -5.38 -34.33 10.11
N LYS A 159 -5.62 -34.22 8.79
CA LYS A 159 -6.50 -35.14 8.05
C LYS A 159 -5.81 -35.60 6.77
N ASP A 160 -5.92 -36.90 6.48
CA ASP A 160 -5.46 -37.47 5.22
C ASP A 160 -6.29 -36.93 4.04
N ILE A 161 -5.63 -36.66 2.91
CA ILE A 161 -6.28 -36.35 1.62
C ILE A 161 -6.17 -37.57 0.71
N ALA A 162 -4.95 -38.07 0.51
CA ALA A 162 -4.69 -39.20 -0.39
C ALA A 162 -3.34 -39.86 -0.12
N VAL A 163 -3.23 -41.14 -0.48
CA VAL A 163 -1.98 -41.90 -0.50
C VAL A 163 -1.68 -42.33 -1.92
N TYR A 164 -0.49 -42.03 -2.42
CA TYR A 164 -0.03 -42.43 -3.76
C TYR A 164 1.18 -43.34 -3.68
N ALA A 165 1.34 -44.22 -4.66
CA ALA A 165 2.59 -44.89 -4.94
C ALA A 165 3.01 -44.66 -6.39
N TYR A 166 4.29 -44.39 -6.62
CA TYR A 166 4.87 -44.25 -7.95
C TYR A 166 6.28 -44.85 -8.02
N PRO A 167 6.76 -45.26 -9.22
CA PRO A 167 8.13 -45.71 -9.38
C PRO A 167 9.09 -44.61 -8.93
N SER A 168 10.03 -44.91 -8.02
CA SER A 168 10.94 -43.90 -7.49
C SER A 168 11.77 -43.28 -8.61
N PRO A 169 11.72 -41.94 -8.79
CA PRO A 169 12.55 -41.25 -9.76
C PRO A 169 14.04 -41.42 -9.49
N ILE A 170 14.86 -41.15 -10.50
CA ILE A 170 16.32 -41.12 -10.35
C ILE A 170 16.69 -40.04 -9.33
N GLY A 171 17.46 -40.42 -8.30
CA GLY A 171 17.93 -39.50 -7.26
C GLY A 171 16.99 -39.36 -6.06
N GLU A 172 15.85 -40.04 -6.04
CA GLU A 172 14.93 -40.05 -4.90
C GLU A 172 15.67 -40.46 -3.60
N ASN A 173 15.48 -39.69 -2.53
CA ASN A 173 16.11 -39.89 -1.21
C ASN A 173 17.65 -39.88 -1.23
N ILE A 174 18.27 -39.23 -2.22
CA ILE A 174 19.72 -39.01 -2.29
C ILE A 174 19.98 -37.50 -2.14
N SER A 175 20.48 -37.08 -0.97
CA SER A 175 20.86 -35.68 -0.71
C SER A 175 22.12 -35.60 0.14
N THR A 176 22.55 -34.38 0.48
CA THR A 176 23.65 -34.16 1.43
C THR A 176 23.37 -34.67 2.85
N ARG A 177 22.14 -35.13 3.13
CA ARG A 177 21.80 -35.83 4.38
C ARG A 177 22.10 -37.32 4.35
N THR A 178 22.11 -37.93 3.16
CA THR A 178 22.37 -39.38 2.96
C THR A 178 23.75 -39.64 2.37
N VAL A 179 24.28 -38.70 1.59
CA VAL A 179 25.65 -38.68 1.06
C VAL A 179 26.33 -37.45 1.65
N ILE A 180 26.90 -37.62 2.84
CA ILE A 180 27.43 -36.51 3.65
C ILE A 180 28.76 -36.02 3.04
N PRO A 181 28.84 -34.77 2.56
CA PRO A 181 30.09 -34.17 2.11
C PRO A 181 30.88 -33.57 3.28
N LYS A 182 32.16 -33.33 3.04
CA LYS A 182 32.95 -32.42 3.87
C LYS A 182 32.60 -30.97 3.50
N ILE A 183 32.22 -30.17 4.49
CA ILE A 183 31.83 -28.77 4.29
C ILE A 183 32.88 -27.84 4.89
N THR A 184 33.34 -26.87 4.09
CA THR A 184 34.27 -25.81 4.54
C THR A 184 33.80 -24.45 4.07
N ALA A 185 34.27 -23.38 4.70
CA ALA A 185 34.05 -22.01 4.25
C ALA A 185 35.38 -21.29 3.99
N SER A 186 35.43 -20.45 2.98
CA SER A 186 36.65 -19.73 2.57
C SER A 186 37.18 -18.75 3.61
N ASN A 187 36.32 -18.33 4.55
CA ASN A 187 36.64 -17.45 5.67
C ASN A 187 36.97 -18.21 6.97
N GLY A 188 37.04 -19.55 6.93
CA GLY A 188 37.33 -20.39 8.09
C GLY A 188 36.16 -20.58 9.07
N ALA A 189 34.98 -20.02 8.81
CA ALA A 189 33.81 -20.24 9.66
C ALA A 189 33.28 -21.68 9.56
N ASP A 190 32.73 -22.20 10.66
CA ASP A 190 32.12 -23.52 10.68
C ASP A 190 30.79 -23.52 9.92
N ALA A 191 30.75 -24.27 8.82
CA ALA A 191 29.58 -24.46 7.97
C ALA A 191 29.02 -25.89 8.02
N SER A 192 29.57 -26.77 8.87
CA SER A 192 29.19 -28.19 8.95
C SER A 192 27.74 -28.40 9.40
N GLY A 193 27.16 -27.42 10.10
CA GLY A 193 25.77 -27.42 10.56
C GLY A 193 24.73 -27.27 9.44
N LEU A 194 25.10 -26.80 8.24
CA LEU A 194 24.15 -26.44 7.17
C LEU A 194 23.35 -27.61 6.58
N ILE A 195 23.77 -28.85 6.85
CA ILE A 195 23.08 -30.07 6.39
C ILE A 195 22.48 -30.87 7.54
N GLN A 196 22.66 -30.40 8.79
CA GLN A 196 22.23 -31.14 9.97
C GLN A 196 20.72 -30.98 10.19
N PRO A 197 19.95 -32.07 10.31
CA PRO A 197 18.54 -31.99 10.63
C PRO A 197 18.30 -31.21 11.93
N GLY A 198 17.42 -30.22 11.89
CA GLY A 198 17.09 -29.42 13.08
C GLY A 198 18.14 -28.37 13.49
N ASN A 199 19.15 -28.09 12.66
CA ASN A 199 20.06 -26.97 12.91
C ASN A 199 19.28 -25.65 13.11
N LYS A 200 19.70 -24.88 14.12
CA LYS A 200 19.17 -23.53 14.44
C LYS A 200 20.25 -22.46 14.41
N LYS A 201 21.51 -22.84 14.22
CA LYS A 201 22.64 -21.91 14.17
C LYS A 201 22.76 -21.34 12.76
N ASN A 202 22.89 -20.03 12.67
CA ASN A 202 23.10 -19.35 11.40
C ASN A 202 24.59 -19.41 11.01
N PHE A 203 24.87 -19.84 9.78
CA PHE A 203 26.07 -19.42 9.07
C PHE A 203 25.83 -18.01 8.52
N GLY A 204 26.79 -17.09 8.66
CA GLY A 204 26.62 -15.74 8.12
C GLY A 204 27.93 -15.07 7.75
N SER A 205 27.83 -14.12 6.81
CA SER A 205 28.96 -13.31 6.37
C SER A 205 28.49 -11.93 5.92
N ASN A 206 29.31 -10.91 6.17
CA ASN A 206 29.16 -9.58 5.57
C ASN A 206 30.09 -9.40 4.35
N GLU A 207 31.14 -10.23 4.26
CA GLU A 207 32.17 -10.18 3.22
C GLU A 207 31.99 -11.32 2.23
N LEU A 208 32.58 -11.16 1.04
CA LEU A 208 32.63 -12.21 0.03
C LEU A 208 33.20 -13.49 0.62
N CYS A 209 32.48 -14.60 0.47
CA CYS A 209 32.94 -15.92 0.88
C CYS A 209 32.30 -17.01 0.03
N TYR A 210 32.89 -18.19 0.00
CA TYR A 210 32.24 -19.39 -0.51
C TYR A 210 32.09 -20.46 0.56
N ILE A 211 31.03 -21.24 0.45
CA ILE A 211 30.81 -22.48 1.19
C ILE A 211 31.07 -23.63 0.21
N GLN A 212 32.02 -24.51 0.53
CA GLN A 212 32.41 -25.63 -0.32
C GLN A 212 31.89 -26.95 0.26
N TYR A 213 31.27 -27.75 -0.61
CA TYR A 213 30.82 -29.11 -0.37
C TYR A 213 31.73 -30.04 -1.17
N GLU A 214 32.49 -30.88 -0.50
CA GLU A 214 33.41 -31.87 -1.08
C GLU A 214 32.86 -33.29 -0.86
N PHE A 215 32.60 -33.99 -1.95
CA PHE A 215 32.11 -35.37 -1.94
C PHE A 215 33.23 -36.36 -2.28
N GLU A 216 33.22 -37.53 -1.64
CA GLU A 216 34.19 -38.61 -1.94
C GLU A 216 34.13 -39.08 -3.40
N LYS A 217 32.90 -39.18 -3.92
CA LYS A 217 32.57 -39.53 -5.31
C LYS A 217 31.76 -38.40 -5.96
N PRO A 218 31.79 -38.26 -7.30
CA PRO A 218 30.98 -37.24 -7.97
C PRO A 218 29.49 -37.36 -7.58
N PHE A 219 28.92 -36.27 -7.11
CA PHE A 219 27.52 -36.14 -6.74
C PHE A 219 26.76 -35.42 -7.85
N THR A 220 25.57 -35.91 -8.20
CA THR A 220 24.69 -35.24 -9.17
C THR A 220 23.67 -34.40 -8.43
N CYS A 221 23.85 -33.09 -8.43
CA CYS A 221 22.90 -32.14 -7.85
C CYS A 221 21.86 -31.72 -8.89
N ARG A 222 20.59 -31.68 -8.48
CA ARG A 222 19.45 -31.21 -9.28
C ARG A 222 18.69 -30.09 -8.56
N THR A 223 18.64 -30.13 -7.24
CA THR A 223 17.97 -29.09 -6.45
C THR A 223 18.81 -28.64 -5.26
N VAL A 224 18.61 -27.39 -4.87
CA VAL A 224 19.21 -26.74 -3.71
C VAL A 224 18.11 -26.17 -2.84
N THR A 225 17.91 -26.70 -1.63
CA THR A 225 16.91 -26.19 -0.69
C THR A 225 17.57 -25.33 0.38
N ILE A 226 17.05 -24.11 0.54
CA ILE A 226 17.59 -23.11 1.45
C ILE A 226 16.59 -22.86 2.56
N LYS A 227 17.08 -22.97 3.81
CA LYS A 227 16.36 -22.56 5.01
C LYS A 227 17.05 -21.37 5.66
N ILE A 228 16.26 -20.40 6.08
CA ILE A 228 16.71 -19.15 6.69
C ILE A 228 16.03 -18.92 8.04
N SER A 229 16.60 -18.02 8.85
CA SER A 229 16.00 -17.54 10.09
C SER A 229 15.54 -16.10 9.86
N GLY A 230 14.22 -15.88 9.87
CA GLY A 230 13.62 -14.64 9.35
C GLY A 230 13.79 -14.55 7.83
N ASN A 231 13.90 -13.33 7.31
CA ASN A 231 14.08 -13.09 5.88
C ASN A 231 15.56 -12.83 5.52
N ASN A 232 16.05 -13.38 4.41
CA ASN A 232 17.41 -13.13 3.92
C ASN A 232 17.50 -13.19 2.39
N TYR A 233 17.53 -12.03 1.74
CA TYR A 233 17.65 -11.91 0.29
C TYR A 233 18.95 -12.52 -0.26
N GLN A 234 20.07 -12.33 0.45
CA GLN A 234 21.40 -12.77 -0.02
C GLN A 234 21.53 -14.29 -0.08
N ALA A 235 20.88 -15.01 0.83
CA ALA A 235 20.81 -16.47 0.81
C ALA A 235 20.25 -17.01 -0.51
N GLN A 236 19.28 -16.31 -1.12
CA GLN A 236 18.60 -16.76 -2.33
C GLN A 236 19.36 -16.42 -3.62
N ARG A 237 20.61 -15.94 -3.52
CA ARG A 237 21.43 -15.40 -4.63
C ARG A 237 22.82 -15.98 -4.74
N LEU A 238 23.08 -17.11 -4.11
CA LEU A 238 24.42 -17.70 -4.12
C LEU A 238 24.81 -18.03 -5.58
N ALA A 239 25.99 -17.57 -6.00
CA ALA A 239 26.58 -18.03 -7.26
C ALA A 239 27.13 -19.45 -7.06
N ILE A 240 27.03 -20.29 -8.08
CA ILE A 240 27.42 -21.70 -7.97
C ILE A 240 28.59 -21.96 -8.90
N GLU A 241 29.66 -22.50 -8.32
CA GLU A 241 30.79 -23.05 -9.05
C GLU A 241 30.96 -24.53 -8.71
N VAL A 242 31.45 -25.31 -9.68
CA VAL A 242 31.69 -26.73 -9.50
C VAL A 242 33.07 -27.13 -10.01
N SER A 243 33.62 -28.20 -9.45
CA SER A 243 34.91 -28.76 -9.86
C SER A 243 34.93 -30.28 -9.70
N ASP A 244 35.69 -30.95 -10.56
CA ASP A 244 35.91 -32.39 -10.52
C ASP A 244 37.22 -32.75 -9.80
N ASP A 245 38.19 -31.82 -9.78
CA ASP A 245 39.54 -32.01 -9.24
C ASP A 245 39.85 -31.12 -8.00
N GLY A 246 38.93 -30.21 -7.65
CA GLY A 246 39.07 -29.28 -6.52
C GLY A 246 40.00 -28.10 -6.81
N LYS A 247 40.49 -27.95 -8.05
CA LYS A 247 41.42 -26.90 -8.48
C LYS A 247 40.80 -25.99 -9.52
N VAL A 248 40.23 -26.57 -10.58
CA VAL A 248 39.60 -25.81 -11.67
C VAL A 248 38.11 -25.75 -11.42
N PHE A 249 37.61 -24.56 -11.12
CA PHE A 249 36.19 -24.31 -10.90
C PHE A 249 35.56 -23.68 -12.14
N ARG A 250 34.37 -24.16 -12.49
CA ARG A 250 33.52 -23.60 -13.55
C ARG A 250 32.22 -23.09 -12.96
N SER A 251 31.77 -21.91 -13.36
CA SER A 251 30.46 -21.40 -12.96
C SER A 251 29.35 -22.16 -13.67
N ILE A 252 28.26 -22.42 -12.96
CA ILE A 252 27.00 -22.93 -13.53
C ILE A 252 25.86 -21.91 -13.38
N GLY A 253 26.17 -20.68 -13.02
CA GLY A 253 25.21 -19.58 -12.85
C GLY A 253 25.01 -19.16 -11.40
N ARG A 254 23.86 -18.54 -11.13
CA ARG A 254 23.48 -17.98 -9.83
C ARG A 254 22.03 -18.31 -9.52
N LEU A 255 21.74 -18.56 -8.25
CA LEU A 255 20.37 -18.70 -7.78
C LEU A 255 19.58 -17.39 -7.99
N GLU A 256 18.34 -17.52 -8.46
CA GLU A 256 17.44 -16.39 -8.68
C GLU A 256 16.41 -16.32 -7.55
N PRO A 257 16.36 -15.22 -6.77
CA PRO A 257 15.37 -15.08 -5.71
C PRO A 257 13.96 -15.04 -6.29
N PRO A 258 12.97 -15.68 -5.63
CA PRO A 258 11.58 -15.34 -5.90
C PRO A 258 11.33 -13.86 -5.59
N ARG A 259 10.34 -13.28 -6.26
CA ARG A 259 9.63 -12.13 -5.68
C ARG A 259 8.89 -12.59 -4.46
N HIS A 260 8.88 -11.81 -3.39
CA HIS A 260 8.24 -12.19 -2.14
C HIS A 260 7.88 -10.96 -1.31
N GLY A 261 6.82 -11.07 -0.51
CA GLY A 261 6.41 -10.03 0.44
C GLY A 261 7.21 -10.08 1.74
N TRP A 262 6.76 -9.33 2.74
CA TRP A 262 7.41 -9.28 4.06
C TRP A 262 7.16 -10.55 4.90
N GLN A 263 6.03 -11.24 4.70
CA GLN A 263 5.66 -12.47 5.43
C GLN A 263 6.09 -13.74 4.68
N ASP A 264 7.41 -13.94 4.52
CA ASP A 264 7.99 -15.00 3.67
C ASP A 264 8.64 -16.15 4.46
N THR A 265 8.30 -16.33 5.74
CA THR A 265 8.99 -17.26 6.65
C THR A 265 8.32 -18.62 6.83
N ASP A 266 7.14 -18.83 6.25
CA ASP A 266 6.35 -20.06 6.45
C ASP A 266 6.92 -21.26 5.68
N GLU A 267 7.66 -21.01 4.61
CA GLU A 267 8.18 -22.03 3.70
C GLU A 267 9.65 -21.79 3.38
N ASP A 268 10.41 -22.90 3.26
CA ASP A 268 11.76 -22.90 2.73
C ASP A 268 11.75 -22.52 1.22
N VAL A 269 12.94 -22.37 0.59
CA VAL A 269 13.04 -22.07 -0.86
C VAL A 269 13.82 -23.17 -1.56
N THR A 270 13.18 -23.88 -2.48
CA THR A 270 13.82 -24.89 -3.33
C THR A 270 14.19 -24.32 -4.69
N HIS A 271 15.48 -24.32 -5.05
CA HIS A 271 15.97 -23.92 -6.36
C HIS A 271 16.26 -25.16 -7.21
N SER A 272 15.67 -25.24 -8.40
CA SER A 272 16.02 -26.25 -9.40
C SER A 272 17.17 -25.74 -10.26
N ILE A 273 18.21 -26.56 -10.41
CA ILE A 273 19.38 -26.24 -11.24
C ILE A 273 19.48 -27.20 -12.41
N LYS A 274 20.24 -26.82 -13.45
CA LYS A 274 20.64 -27.77 -14.49
C LYS A 274 21.35 -28.96 -13.81
N PRO A 275 20.95 -30.22 -14.05
CA PRO A 275 21.57 -31.38 -13.43
C PRO A 275 23.08 -31.34 -13.60
N THR A 276 23.81 -31.28 -12.49
CA THR A 276 25.25 -31.07 -12.49
C THR A 276 25.94 -32.14 -11.65
N THR A 277 26.86 -32.87 -12.28
CA THR A 277 27.69 -33.88 -11.61
C THR A 277 29.08 -33.31 -11.37
N ALA A 278 29.53 -33.31 -10.10
CA ALA A 278 30.85 -32.84 -9.70
C ALA A 278 31.26 -33.42 -8.33
N LYS A 279 32.55 -33.35 -7.99
CA LYS A 279 33.04 -33.68 -6.63
C LYS A 279 32.98 -32.50 -5.68
N PHE A 280 33.13 -31.29 -6.19
CA PHE A 280 33.18 -30.06 -5.41
C PHE A 280 32.09 -29.10 -5.87
N PHE A 281 31.31 -28.57 -4.94
CA PHE A 281 30.34 -27.50 -5.18
C PHE A 281 30.70 -26.31 -4.28
N ARG A 282 30.79 -25.10 -4.85
CA ARG A 282 30.97 -23.85 -4.12
C ARG A 282 29.73 -22.99 -4.26
N PHE A 283 29.24 -22.50 -3.13
CA PHE A 283 28.18 -21.49 -3.06
C PHE A 283 28.78 -20.18 -2.61
N ILE A 284 28.86 -19.23 -3.54
CA ILE A 284 29.56 -17.97 -3.37
C ILE A 284 28.54 -16.90 -3.00
N TYR A 285 28.76 -16.30 -1.84
CA TYR A 285 28.09 -15.08 -1.44
C TYR A 285 28.90 -13.88 -1.93
N ASP A 286 28.23 -13.02 -2.69
CA ASP A 286 28.71 -11.72 -3.13
C ASP A 286 27.49 -10.78 -3.19
N LYS A 287 27.58 -9.66 -2.48
CA LYS A 287 26.54 -8.63 -2.44
C LYS A 287 26.45 -7.84 -3.75
N LYS A 288 27.49 -7.85 -4.58
CA LYS A 288 27.51 -7.12 -5.86
C LYS A 288 26.31 -7.47 -6.74
N GLY A 289 25.68 -6.43 -7.30
CA GLY A 289 24.53 -6.58 -8.19
C GLY A 289 23.24 -6.97 -7.46
N SER A 290 23.16 -6.70 -6.16
CA SER A 290 21.90 -6.79 -5.40
C SER A 290 20.86 -5.83 -5.97
N GLU A 291 19.63 -6.28 -6.16
CA GLU A 291 18.50 -5.39 -6.42
C GLU A 291 18.16 -4.65 -5.12
N PRO A 292 17.83 -3.34 -5.18
CA PRO A 292 17.30 -2.62 -4.03
C PRO A 292 15.98 -3.20 -3.52
N GLY A 293 15.67 -2.95 -2.25
CA GLY A 293 14.42 -3.39 -1.64
C GLY A 293 13.17 -2.80 -2.28
N ALA A 294 12.09 -3.58 -2.28
CA ALA A 294 10.74 -3.19 -2.69
C ALA A 294 9.71 -4.05 -1.94
N GLU A 295 8.42 -3.72 -2.02
CA GLU A 295 7.35 -4.50 -1.38
C GLU A 295 7.28 -5.96 -1.88
N ASP A 296 7.69 -6.21 -3.14
CA ASP A 296 7.74 -7.54 -3.76
C ASP A 296 9.15 -8.17 -3.75
N LEU A 297 10.07 -7.60 -2.96
CA LEU A 297 11.38 -8.15 -2.64
C LEU A 297 11.80 -7.62 -1.25
N ASP A 298 10.94 -7.84 -0.26
CA ASP A 298 11.01 -7.13 1.02
C ASP A 298 12.35 -7.34 1.76
N ALA A 299 12.90 -8.55 1.67
CA ALA A 299 14.16 -8.89 2.32
C ALA A 299 15.36 -8.07 1.82
N ALA A 300 15.28 -7.54 0.58
CA ALA A 300 16.32 -6.71 -0.02
C ALA A 300 16.29 -5.26 0.51
N LYS A 301 15.26 -4.87 1.28
CA LYS A 301 15.26 -3.60 2.03
C LYS A 301 16.37 -3.60 3.08
N TRP A 302 16.70 -4.75 3.65
CA TRP A 302 17.62 -4.85 4.78
C TRP A 302 19.08 -4.97 4.36
N LYS A 303 19.99 -4.86 5.34
CA LYS A 303 21.44 -4.93 5.11
C LYS A 303 21.81 -6.17 4.26
N PRO A 304 22.59 -6.02 3.17
CA PRO A 304 23.04 -7.12 2.35
C PRO A 304 24.09 -7.93 3.11
N SER A 305 23.61 -8.86 3.93
CA SER A 305 24.41 -9.79 4.73
C SER A 305 23.85 -11.19 4.53
N LEU A 306 24.72 -12.18 4.42
CA LEU A 306 24.31 -13.58 4.32
C LEU A 306 23.91 -14.11 5.69
N LYS A 307 22.76 -14.78 5.75
CA LYS A 307 22.34 -15.62 6.88
C LYS A 307 21.68 -16.89 6.35
N LEU A 308 22.22 -18.04 6.72
CA LEU A 308 21.77 -19.37 6.30
C LEU A 308 21.60 -20.28 7.51
N VAL A 309 20.46 -20.95 7.61
CA VAL A 309 20.25 -22.03 8.59
C VAL A 309 20.63 -23.36 7.95
N ASN A 310 20.07 -23.68 6.78
CA ASN A 310 20.44 -24.86 6.00
C ASN A 310 20.66 -24.53 4.54
N LEU A 311 21.52 -25.32 3.90
CA LEU A 311 21.79 -25.33 2.47
C LEU A 311 21.95 -26.80 2.05
N GLU A 312 20.86 -27.39 1.58
CA GLU A 312 20.82 -28.82 1.22
C GLU A 312 20.91 -29.00 -0.29
N LEU A 313 21.79 -29.92 -0.75
CA LEU A 313 21.87 -30.32 -2.15
C LEU A 313 21.22 -31.69 -2.31
N SER A 314 20.34 -31.83 -3.29
CA SER A 314 19.62 -33.07 -3.56
C SER A 314 19.80 -33.52 -5.01
N ALA A 315 19.85 -34.83 -5.19
CA ALA A 315 19.80 -35.48 -6.50
C ALA A 315 18.35 -35.67 -6.98
N GLU A 316 17.34 -35.45 -6.14
CA GLU A 316 15.94 -35.50 -6.54
C GLU A 316 15.60 -34.28 -7.41
N ALA A 317 14.84 -34.47 -8.49
CA ALA A 317 14.32 -33.37 -9.28
C ALA A 317 13.03 -32.83 -8.65
N GLN A 318 12.97 -31.51 -8.42
CA GLN A 318 11.76 -30.83 -7.97
C GLN A 318 11.50 -29.60 -8.82
N ILE A 319 10.22 -29.24 -8.93
CA ILE A 319 9.78 -28.00 -9.55
C ILE A 319 10.44 -26.81 -8.85
N ASN A 320 11.01 -25.89 -9.63
CA ASN A 320 11.71 -24.72 -9.12
C ASN A 320 10.77 -23.85 -8.27
N GLN A 321 11.11 -23.61 -7.01
CA GLN A 321 10.40 -22.74 -6.06
C GLN A 321 8.91 -23.10 -5.97
N PHE A 322 8.63 -24.40 -5.86
CA PHE A 322 7.28 -24.93 -5.88
C PHE A 322 6.44 -24.47 -4.68
N GLU A 323 7.06 -24.04 -3.58
CA GLU A 323 6.40 -23.55 -2.37
C GLU A 323 5.59 -22.27 -2.64
N GLY A 324 6.09 -21.41 -3.54
CA GLY A 324 5.31 -20.29 -4.06
C GLY A 324 4.24 -20.74 -5.06
N LYS A 325 4.59 -21.70 -5.91
CA LYS A 325 3.74 -22.14 -7.03
C LYS A 325 2.56 -22.98 -6.58
N ASN A 326 2.65 -23.67 -5.45
CA ASN A 326 1.53 -24.40 -4.84
C ASN A 326 0.64 -23.48 -3.97
N GLY A 327 1.00 -22.20 -3.81
CA GLY A 327 0.23 -21.20 -3.06
C GLY A 327 0.38 -21.27 -1.54
N SER A 328 1.35 -22.01 -0.99
CA SER A 328 1.63 -21.99 0.46
C SER A 328 2.13 -20.63 0.95
N VAL A 329 2.79 -19.87 0.08
CA VAL A 329 3.37 -18.55 0.39
C VAL A 329 3.28 -17.64 -0.85
N TRP A 330 3.13 -16.32 -0.64
CA TRP A 330 3.11 -15.35 -1.73
C TRP A 330 4.51 -15.20 -2.34
N ARG A 331 4.74 -15.84 -3.50
CA ARG A 331 5.99 -15.73 -4.26
C ARG A 331 5.74 -15.80 -5.75
N VAL A 332 6.58 -15.10 -6.54
CA VAL A 332 6.62 -15.23 -8.01
C VAL A 332 8.01 -15.63 -8.47
N SER A 333 8.09 -16.60 -9.38
CA SER A 333 9.36 -17.06 -9.95
C SER A 333 9.21 -17.54 -11.38
N LYS A 334 10.33 -17.71 -12.09
CA LYS A 334 10.32 -18.30 -13.43
C LYS A 334 9.84 -19.76 -13.38
N ARG A 335 9.11 -20.18 -14.41
CA ARG A 335 8.75 -21.58 -14.64
C ARG A 335 9.99 -22.45 -14.78
N SER A 336 9.88 -23.70 -14.32
CA SER A 336 10.90 -24.73 -14.50
C SER A 336 11.07 -25.06 -15.99
N THR A 337 12.30 -25.31 -16.41
CA THR A 337 12.66 -25.63 -17.79
C THR A 337 13.01 -27.09 -17.97
N ASP A 338 12.96 -27.59 -19.21
CA ASP A 338 13.38 -28.97 -19.53
C ASP A 338 14.90 -29.18 -19.36
N GLU A 339 15.69 -28.10 -19.34
CA GLU A 339 17.11 -28.15 -18.99
C GLU A 339 17.35 -28.42 -17.51
N GLN A 340 16.46 -27.95 -16.64
CA GLN A 340 16.48 -28.24 -15.21
C GLN A 340 15.88 -29.63 -14.92
N ILE A 341 14.76 -29.94 -15.57
CA ILE A 341 13.98 -31.15 -15.31
C ILE A 341 13.58 -31.79 -16.64
N ALA A 342 14.44 -32.68 -17.14
CA ALA A 342 14.15 -33.46 -18.34
C ALA A 342 12.95 -34.41 -18.13
N LYS A 343 12.26 -34.78 -19.21
CA LYS A 343 11.04 -35.63 -19.16
C LYS A 343 11.24 -36.96 -18.43
N ASN A 344 12.41 -37.59 -18.53
CA ASN A 344 12.72 -38.85 -17.83
C ASN A 344 12.90 -38.70 -16.31
N LEU A 345 12.98 -37.47 -15.79
CA LEU A 345 12.96 -37.18 -14.35
C LEU A 345 11.53 -36.94 -13.84
N CYS A 346 10.55 -36.80 -14.73
CA CYS A 346 9.14 -36.65 -14.38
C CYS A 346 8.50 -38.02 -14.19
N VAL A 347 7.64 -38.15 -13.17
CA VAL A 347 6.84 -39.37 -12.97
C VAL A 347 5.73 -39.41 -14.02
N PRO A 348 5.59 -40.45 -14.86
CA PRO A 348 4.48 -40.55 -15.80
C PRO A 348 3.14 -40.65 -15.06
N LEU A 349 2.15 -39.86 -15.49
CA LEU A 349 0.87 -39.76 -14.79
C LEU A 349 0.17 -41.13 -14.65
N ASN A 350 0.26 -41.96 -15.69
CA ASN A 350 -0.33 -43.31 -15.72
C ASN A 350 0.42 -44.35 -14.86
N LYS A 351 1.52 -43.97 -14.20
CA LYS A 351 2.27 -44.83 -13.26
C LYS A 351 2.02 -44.47 -11.80
N ILE A 352 1.23 -43.43 -11.53
CA ILE A 352 0.82 -43.06 -10.18
C ILE A 352 -0.38 -43.93 -9.78
N ILE A 353 -0.23 -44.67 -8.69
CA ILE A 353 -1.25 -45.57 -8.14
C ILE A 353 -1.85 -44.92 -6.91
N ASN A 354 -3.17 -44.74 -6.88
CA ASN A 354 -3.87 -44.28 -5.68
C ASN A 354 -4.07 -45.47 -4.72
N LEU A 355 -3.54 -45.35 -3.50
CA LEU A 355 -3.60 -46.34 -2.43
C LEU A 355 -4.43 -45.87 -1.23
N SER A 356 -5.21 -44.79 -1.38
CA SER A 356 -5.95 -44.17 -0.27
C SER A 356 -6.86 -45.18 0.44
N ASP A 357 -7.57 -46.02 -0.31
CA ASP A 357 -8.49 -47.05 0.23
C ASP A 357 -7.77 -48.21 0.93
N LYS A 358 -6.44 -48.23 0.93
CA LYS A 358 -5.61 -49.26 1.57
C LYS A 358 -4.94 -48.77 2.85
N LEU A 359 -5.03 -47.47 3.16
CA LEU A 359 -4.50 -46.91 4.40
C LEU A 359 -5.48 -47.17 5.55
N ASN A 360 -5.02 -47.88 6.57
CA ASN A 360 -5.78 -48.08 7.79
C ASN A 360 -5.66 -46.86 8.74
N PRO A 361 -6.62 -46.66 9.66
CA PRO A 361 -6.57 -45.55 10.63
C PRO A 361 -5.32 -45.55 11.54
N ASP A 362 -4.70 -46.71 11.77
CA ASP A 362 -3.45 -46.84 12.55
C ASP A 362 -2.20 -46.42 11.74
N GLY A 363 -2.36 -45.99 10.48
CA GLY A 363 -1.28 -45.63 9.57
C GLY A 363 -0.64 -46.83 8.85
N SER A 364 -1.13 -48.06 9.06
CA SER A 364 -0.67 -49.24 8.34
C SER A 364 -1.25 -49.31 6.93
N LEU A 365 -0.42 -49.76 5.99
CA LEU A 365 -0.76 -49.94 4.58
C LEU A 365 -0.36 -51.36 4.15
N PHE A 366 -1.35 -52.12 3.65
CA PHE A 366 -1.14 -53.47 3.12
C PHE A 366 -1.13 -53.42 1.59
N TRP A 367 0.06 -53.31 1.01
CA TRP A 367 0.23 -53.24 -0.43
C TRP A 367 1.55 -53.86 -0.85
N LYS A 368 1.52 -54.69 -1.89
CA LYS A 368 2.71 -55.29 -2.49
C LYS A 368 3.08 -54.50 -3.74
N ALA A 369 4.21 -53.81 -3.69
CA ALA A 369 4.69 -53.02 -4.81
C ALA A 369 5.06 -53.91 -6.02
N PRO A 370 4.83 -53.45 -7.26
CA PRO A 370 5.40 -54.08 -8.46
C PRO A 370 6.93 -54.13 -8.40
N LYS A 371 7.57 -54.93 -9.26
CA LYS A 371 9.04 -55.02 -9.34
C LYS A 371 9.66 -53.63 -9.53
N GLY A 372 10.70 -53.31 -8.75
CA GLY A 372 11.37 -52.01 -8.75
C GLY A 372 11.29 -51.33 -7.38
N ASN A 373 11.88 -50.13 -7.30
CA ASN A 373 11.75 -49.25 -6.15
C ASN A 373 10.55 -48.31 -6.35
N TRP A 374 9.77 -48.14 -5.29
CA TRP A 374 8.57 -47.32 -5.30
C TRP A 374 8.63 -46.34 -4.14
N THR A 375 8.14 -45.13 -4.39
CA THR A 375 7.90 -44.14 -3.35
C THR A 375 6.42 -44.13 -3.04
N ILE A 376 6.09 -44.20 -1.76
CA ILE A 376 4.75 -43.96 -1.23
C ILE A 376 4.72 -42.55 -0.68
N LEU A 377 3.77 -41.75 -1.15
CA LEU A 377 3.53 -40.37 -0.75
C LEU A 377 2.19 -40.28 -0.04
N ARG A 378 2.21 -40.01 1.26
CA ARG A 378 1.01 -39.76 2.08
C ARG A 378 0.80 -38.26 2.16
N ILE A 379 -0.29 -37.77 1.57
CA ILE A 379 -0.66 -36.36 1.54
C ILE A 379 -1.86 -36.13 2.45
N GLY A 380 -1.78 -35.10 3.28
CA GLY A 380 -2.86 -34.63 4.13
C GLY A 380 -2.89 -33.11 4.20
N HIS A 381 -3.68 -32.58 5.13
CA HIS A 381 -3.67 -31.17 5.47
C HIS A 381 -3.71 -30.93 6.98
N THR A 382 -3.24 -29.75 7.38
CA THR A 382 -3.28 -29.25 8.75
C THR A 382 -3.49 -27.73 8.76
N SER A 383 -3.70 -27.14 9.93
CA SER A 383 -3.80 -25.68 10.08
C SER A 383 -2.47 -25.01 9.71
N THR A 384 -2.52 -23.83 9.10
CA THR A 384 -1.33 -22.98 8.93
C THR A 384 -0.84 -22.44 10.28
N GLY A 385 -1.71 -22.40 11.29
CA GLY A 385 -1.46 -21.96 12.66
C GLY A 385 -1.14 -20.47 12.78
N HIS A 386 -1.61 -19.66 11.84
CA HIS A 386 -1.64 -18.21 11.98
C HIS A 386 -2.76 -17.79 12.94
N THR A 387 -2.52 -16.70 13.64
CA THR A 387 -3.46 -16.09 14.59
C THR A 387 -3.56 -14.60 14.32
N ASN A 388 -4.63 -13.96 14.81
CA ASN A 388 -4.69 -12.50 14.90
C ASN A 388 -3.76 -12.02 16.03
N ALA A 389 -2.45 -12.08 15.79
CA ALA A 389 -1.40 -12.08 16.81
C ALA A 389 -1.30 -10.79 17.65
N THR A 390 -1.91 -9.69 17.18
CA THR A 390 -1.99 -8.43 17.92
C THR A 390 -3.27 -8.28 18.75
N GLY A 391 -4.12 -9.30 18.80
CA GLY A 391 -5.29 -9.36 19.68
C GLY A 391 -4.92 -9.47 21.17
N GLY A 392 -5.87 -9.16 22.03
CA GLY A 392 -5.81 -9.43 23.46
C GLY A 392 -6.68 -10.63 23.82
N GLY A 393 -7.78 -10.38 24.55
CA GLY A 393 -8.73 -11.43 24.92
C GLY A 393 -9.43 -12.13 23.74
N GLY A 394 -9.47 -11.50 22.56
CA GLY A 394 -10.03 -12.06 21.32
C GLY A 394 -9.01 -12.72 20.40
N MET A 395 -7.78 -12.99 20.86
CA MET A 395 -6.77 -13.69 20.06
C MET A 395 -7.11 -15.18 19.88
N GLY A 396 -6.94 -15.70 18.67
CA GLY A 396 -7.06 -17.12 18.33
C GLY A 396 -6.70 -17.40 16.88
N LEU A 397 -7.01 -18.61 16.39
CA LEU A 397 -6.64 -19.03 15.03
C LEU A 397 -7.39 -18.22 13.97
N GLU A 398 -6.72 -17.97 12.86
CA GLU A 398 -7.29 -17.36 11.66
C GLU A 398 -8.28 -18.30 10.96
N CYS A 399 -9.49 -17.82 10.65
CA CYS A 399 -10.52 -18.62 9.96
C CYS A 399 -10.08 -19.06 8.56
N ASP A 400 -10.55 -20.23 8.12
CA ASP A 400 -10.38 -20.75 6.75
C ASP A 400 -11.05 -19.79 5.76
N LYS A 401 -10.23 -19.11 4.95
CA LYS A 401 -10.68 -18.10 4.00
C LYS A 401 -11.47 -18.71 2.84
N PHE A 402 -11.40 -20.03 2.64
CA PHE A 402 -12.15 -20.73 1.59
C PHE A 402 -13.45 -21.36 2.12
N ASN A 403 -13.71 -21.30 3.42
CA ASN A 403 -14.90 -21.88 4.04
C ASN A 403 -15.87 -20.78 4.51
N PRO A 404 -16.99 -20.54 3.81
CA PRO A 404 -17.94 -19.49 4.18
C PRO A 404 -18.58 -19.68 5.56
N GLU A 405 -18.64 -20.91 6.09
CA GLU A 405 -19.14 -21.17 7.44
C GLU A 405 -18.17 -20.67 8.51
N ALA A 406 -16.86 -20.88 8.32
CA ALA A 406 -15.82 -20.35 9.22
C ALA A 406 -15.78 -18.81 9.17
N VAL A 407 -15.93 -18.23 7.98
CA VAL A 407 -16.01 -16.77 7.78
C VAL A 407 -17.23 -16.17 8.47
N LYS A 408 -18.39 -16.80 8.35
CA LYS A 408 -19.61 -16.38 9.05
C LYS A 408 -19.44 -16.48 10.58
N LEU A 409 -18.87 -17.57 11.06
CA LEU A 409 -18.60 -17.74 12.49
C LEU A 409 -17.71 -16.62 13.04
N GLN A 410 -16.66 -16.24 12.30
CA GLN A 410 -15.81 -15.11 12.67
C GLN A 410 -16.59 -13.80 12.76
N PHE A 411 -17.39 -13.47 11.73
CA PHE A 411 -18.21 -12.26 11.72
C PHE A 411 -19.17 -12.21 12.91
N ASP A 412 -19.92 -13.29 13.15
CA ASP A 412 -20.94 -13.36 14.20
C ASP A 412 -20.35 -13.25 15.62
N SER A 413 -19.15 -13.78 15.81
CA SER A 413 -18.52 -13.89 17.13
C SER A 413 -17.79 -12.62 17.58
N TRP A 414 -17.49 -11.70 16.66
CA TRP A 414 -16.86 -10.41 16.97
C TRP A 414 -17.76 -9.23 16.59
N TYR A 415 -17.89 -8.94 15.30
CA TYR A 415 -18.66 -7.78 14.84
C TYR A 415 -20.16 -7.95 15.12
N GLY A 416 -20.69 -9.16 14.93
CA GLY A 416 -22.06 -9.52 15.28
C GLY A 416 -22.35 -9.33 16.78
N GLN A 417 -21.38 -9.62 17.66
CA GLN A 417 -21.53 -9.33 19.09
C GLN A 417 -21.55 -7.83 19.37
N ALA A 418 -20.71 -7.04 18.69
CA ALA A 418 -20.73 -5.58 18.84
C ALA A 418 -22.09 -4.98 18.45
N LEU A 419 -22.70 -5.46 17.36
CA LEU A 419 -24.06 -5.07 16.98
C LEU A 419 -25.10 -5.46 18.03
N LYS A 420 -24.98 -6.66 18.61
CA LYS A 420 -25.87 -7.14 19.67
C LYS A 420 -25.78 -6.29 20.93
N HIS A 421 -24.57 -5.93 21.37
CA HIS A 421 -24.34 -5.06 22.52
C HIS A 421 -24.83 -3.63 22.29
N GLY A 422 -24.63 -3.08 21.10
CA GLY A 422 -25.14 -1.75 20.74
C GLY A 422 -26.67 -1.70 20.59
N GLY A 423 -27.29 -2.82 20.19
CA GLY A 423 -28.71 -2.91 19.87
C GLY A 423 -29.08 -2.25 18.52
N PRO A 424 -30.33 -2.42 18.05
CA PRO A 424 -30.73 -2.07 16.68
C PRO A 424 -30.57 -0.59 16.33
N GLU A 425 -30.71 0.31 17.31
CA GLU A 425 -30.59 1.75 17.05
C GLU A 425 -29.13 2.16 16.79
N ILE A 426 -28.19 1.64 17.58
CA ILE A 426 -26.75 1.89 17.41
C ILE A 426 -26.26 1.26 16.11
N ALA A 427 -26.66 0.01 15.81
CA ALA A 427 -26.34 -0.66 14.55
C ALA A 427 -26.73 0.17 13.32
N LYS A 428 -27.89 0.85 13.38
CA LYS A 428 -28.38 1.66 12.26
C LYS A 428 -27.74 3.04 12.14
N LYS A 429 -27.29 3.65 13.25
CA LYS A 429 -26.92 5.08 13.29
C LYS A 429 -25.46 5.38 13.64
N VAL A 430 -24.78 4.47 14.34
CA VAL A 430 -23.45 4.70 14.91
C VAL A 430 -22.47 3.66 14.37
N LEU A 431 -22.61 2.38 14.73
CA LEU A 431 -21.76 1.31 14.23
C LEU A 431 -22.16 0.96 12.79
N SER A 432 -21.66 1.76 11.85
CA SER A 432 -22.15 1.84 10.46
C SER A 432 -21.12 1.36 9.44
N VAL A 433 -19.94 0.97 9.90
CA VAL A 433 -18.85 0.47 9.07
C VAL A 433 -18.36 -0.87 9.61
N PHE A 434 -18.20 -1.83 8.71
CA PHE A 434 -17.50 -3.10 8.92
C PHE A 434 -16.18 -3.05 8.14
N HIS A 435 -15.08 -3.32 8.82
CA HIS A 435 -13.74 -3.14 8.27
C HIS A 435 -12.95 -4.45 8.25
N VAL A 436 -12.21 -4.66 7.17
CA VAL A 436 -11.16 -5.69 7.06
C VAL A 436 -9.86 -4.98 6.72
N ASP A 437 -8.87 -5.08 7.59
CA ASP A 437 -7.57 -4.42 7.44
C ASP A 437 -6.70 -5.09 6.35
N SER A 438 -5.44 -4.66 6.22
CA SER A 438 -4.45 -5.34 5.39
C SER A 438 -4.16 -6.76 5.92
N TRP A 439 -3.64 -7.66 5.08
CA TRP A 439 -3.54 -9.09 5.43
C TRP A 439 -2.17 -9.48 6.03
N GLU A 440 -2.16 -9.98 7.28
CA GLU A 440 -0.96 -10.49 8.00
C GLU A 440 -1.08 -11.98 8.39
N CYS A 441 -1.87 -12.79 7.68
CA CYS A 441 -2.17 -14.19 8.06
C CYS A 441 -1.51 -15.26 7.17
N GLY A 442 -0.44 -14.91 6.44
CA GLY A 442 0.24 -15.79 5.50
C GLY A 442 -0.65 -16.18 4.31
N SER A 443 -0.42 -17.38 3.77
CA SER A 443 -1.26 -17.95 2.71
C SER A 443 -1.83 -19.32 3.06
N GLN A 444 -2.80 -19.79 2.26
CA GLN A 444 -3.38 -21.12 2.38
C GLN A 444 -3.61 -21.72 1.00
N ASN A 445 -3.40 -23.02 0.87
CA ASN A 445 -3.56 -23.75 -0.39
C ASN A 445 -4.49 -24.96 -0.31
N TRP A 446 -5.21 -25.10 0.80
CA TRP A 446 -6.21 -26.15 0.95
C TRP A 446 -7.44 -25.67 1.74
N SER A 447 -8.49 -26.46 1.64
CA SER A 447 -9.72 -26.43 2.43
C SER A 447 -10.49 -27.71 2.11
N PRO A 448 -11.36 -28.24 2.99
CA PRO A 448 -12.25 -29.34 2.63
C PRO A 448 -13.09 -29.10 1.35
N LEU A 449 -13.35 -27.83 1.01
CA LEU A 449 -14.10 -27.44 -0.19
C LEU A 449 -13.22 -27.32 -1.46
N PHE A 450 -11.89 -27.33 -1.33
CA PHE A 450 -10.97 -26.98 -2.42
C PHE A 450 -11.10 -27.90 -3.62
N LYS A 451 -11.20 -29.23 -3.41
CA LYS A 451 -11.34 -30.21 -4.50
C LYS A 451 -12.59 -29.97 -5.35
N ALA A 452 -13.73 -29.74 -4.70
CA ALA A 452 -15.00 -29.51 -5.39
C ALA A 452 -14.98 -28.18 -6.16
N GLU A 453 -14.47 -27.12 -5.55
CA GLU A 453 -14.35 -25.81 -6.19
C GLU A 453 -13.35 -25.82 -7.35
N PHE A 454 -12.22 -26.51 -7.21
CA PHE A 454 -11.25 -26.69 -8.29
C PHE A 454 -11.89 -27.38 -9.51
N LEU A 455 -12.57 -28.52 -9.29
CA LEU A 455 -13.25 -29.25 -10.37
C LEU A 455 -14.27 -28.36 -11.09
N LYS A 456 -15.08 -27.63 -10.33
CA LYS A 456 -16.09 -26.70 -10.87
C LYS A 456 -15.47 -25.59 -11.74
N ARG A 457 -14.34 -25.04 -11.32
CA ARG A 457 -13.74 -23.83 -11.91
C ARG A 457 -12.73 -24.12 -13.03
N ARG A 458 -12.01 -25.24 -12.92
CA ARG A 458 -10.95 -25.66 -13.86
C ARG A 458 -11.43 -26.72 -14.84
N GLY A 459 -12.47 -27.48 -14.47
CA GLY A 459 -13.12 -28.47 -15.34
C GLY A 459 -12.46 -29.85 -15.36
N TYR A 460 -11.57 -30.15 -14.41
CA TYR A 460 -10.94 -31.48 -14.26
C TYR A 460 -10.66 -31.81 -12.78
N ASP A 461 -10.53 -33.10 -12.47
CA ASP A 461 -10.21 -33.56 -11.10
C ASP A 461 -8.70 -33.43 -10.83
N LEU A 462 -8.36 -32.71 -9.75
CA LEU A 462 -6.98 -32.50 -9.31
C LEU A 462 -6.32 -33.75 -8.70
N THR A 463 -7.10 -34.77 -8.32
CA THR A 463 -6.62 -35.90 -7.48
C THR A 463 -5.35 -36.54 -8.04
N GLN A 464 -5.34 -36.93 -9.32
CA GLN A 464 -4.16 -37.54 -9.95
C GLN A 464 -2.93 -36.62 -10.05
N TYR A 465 -3.12 -35.31 -9.94
CA TYR A 465 -2.08 -34.29 -10.00
C TYR A 465 -1.62 -33.82 -8.61
N LEU A 466 -2.29 -34.24 -7.53
CA LEU A 466 -1.99 -33.80 -6.16
C LEU A 466 -0.52 -34.00 -5.74
N PRO A 467 0.21 -35.05 -6.18
CA PRO A 467 1.65 -35.15 -5.92
C PRO A 467 2.47 -33.94 -6.38
N ILE A 468 2.02 -33.18 -7.38
CA ILE A 468 2.72 -31.99 -7.88
C ILE A 468 2.76 -30.87 -6.82
N MET A 469 1.78 -30.84 -5.89
CA MET A 469 1.76 -29.88 -4.77
C MET A 469 2.99 -30.00 -3.86
N THR A 470 3.66 -31.16 -3.86
CA THR A 470 4.86 -31.45 -3.05
C THR A 470 6.17 -31.13 -3.80
N GLY A 471 6.07 -30.49 -4.96
CA GLY A 471 7.20 -30.19 -5.85
C GLY A 471 7.60 -31.34 -6.78
N LEU A 472 6.91 -32.48 -6.75
CA LEU A 472 7.20 -33.62 -7.62
C LEU A 472 6.84 -33.28 -9.08
N PRO A 473 7.79 -33.36 -10.04
CA PRO A 473 7.47 -33.19 -11.44
C PRO A 473 6.72 -34.42 -11.98
N VAL A 474 5.53 -34.21 -12.55
CA VAL A 474 4.67 -35.26 -13.09
C VAL A 474 4.39 -34.99 -14.56
N GLU A 475 4.49 -36.03 -15.40
CA GLU A 475 4.37 -36.07 -16.86
C GLU A 475 5.40 -35.21 -17.62
N SER A 476 5.47 -33.93 -17.29
CA SER A 476 6.41 -32.93 -17.82
C SER A 476 6.45 -31.69 -16.92
N THR A 477 7.47 -30.86 -17.09
CA THR A 477 7.56 -29.51 -16.49
C THR A 477 6.33 -28.67 -16.80
N SER A 478 5.93 -28.63 -18.08
CA SER A 478 4.78 -27.85 -18.56
C SER A 478 3.47 -28.28 -17.89
N VAL A 479 3.20 -29.60 -17.79
CA VAL A 479 2.00 -30.11 -17.11
C VAL A 479 2.01 -29.72 -15.63
N SER A 480 3.16 -29.85 -14.97
CA SER A 480 3.28 -29.53 -13.54
C SER A 480 3.10 -28.04 -13.24
N GLU A 481 3.76 -27.17 -14.01
CA GLU A 481 3.65 -25.72 -13.85
C GLU A 481 2.24 -25.20 -14.20
N ASN A 482 1.58 -25.78 -15.21
CA ASN A 482 0.19 -25.43 -15.55
C ASN A 482 -0.83 -25.91 -14.51
N PHE A 483 -0.62 -27.09 -13.92
CA PHE A 483 -1.43 -27.54 -12.78
C PHE A 483 -1.29 -26.57 -11.59
N LEU A 484 -0.05 -26.22 -11.23
CA LEU A 484 0.22 -25.29 -10.13
C LEU A 484 -0.34 -23.89 -10.41
N TYR A 485 -0.33 -23.44 -11.67
CA TYR A 485 -1.03 -22.22 -12.09
C TYR A 485 -2.54 -22.31 -11.80
N ASP A 486 -3.19 -23.40 -12.18
CA ASP A 486 -4.63 -23.61 -11.94
C ASP A 486 -4.97 -23.70 -10.44
N VAL A 487 -4.05 -24.21 -9.62
CA VAL A 487 -4.15 -24.16 -8.14
C VAL A 487 -4.16 -22.73 -7.65
N ARG A 488 -3.16 -21.91 -8.03
CA ARG A 488 -3.09 -20.49 -7.62
C ARG A 488 -4.28 -19.68 -8.12
N LYS A 489 -4.75 -19.96 -9.34
CA LYS A 489 -5.97 -19.33 -9.89
C LYS A 489 -7.21 -19.67 -9.08
N THR A 490 -7.33 -20.94 -8.64
CA THR A 490 -8.42 -21.36 -7.77
C THR A 490 -8.35 -20.68 -6.40
N ILE A 491 -7.16 -20.61 -5.78
CA ILE A 491 -6.94 -19.89 -4.52
C ILE A 491 -7.38 -18.42 -4.65
N SER A 492 -6.89 -17.71 -5.68
CA SER A 492 -7.22 -16.30 -5.91
C SER A 492 -8.72 -16.06 -6.07
N GLU A 493 -9.43 -16.95 -6.77
CA GLU A 493 -10.88 -16.82 -6.94
C GLU A 493 -11.65 -17.15 -5.66
N LEU A 494 -11.18 -18.11 -4.85
CA LEU A 494 -11.83 -18.49 -3.59
C LEU A 494 -11.72 -17.42 -2.51
N VAL A 495 -10.59 -16.71 -2.42
CA VAL A 495 -10.47 -15.54 -1.52
C VAL A 495 -11.60 -14.55 -1.80
N VAL A 496 -11.90 -14.26 -3.06
CA VAL A 496 -12.97 -13.32 -3.42
C VAL A 496 -14.35 -13.95 -3.22
N ASP A 497 -14.56 -15.16 -3.72
CA ASP A 497 -15.89 -15.78 -3.79
C ASP A 497 -16.39 -16.37 -2.47
N GLN A 498 -15.49 -16.76 -1.57
CA GLN A 498 -15.84 -17.39 -0.28
C GLN A 498 -15.63 -16.43 0.89
N PHE A 499 -14.50 -15.73 0.99
CA PHE A 499 -14.27 -14.79 2.09
C PHE A 499 -15.00 -13.47 1.84
N TYR A 500 -14.60 -12.72 0.82
CA TYR A 500 -15.09 -11.36 0.61
C TYR A 500 -16.58 -11.29 0.23
N LYS A 501 -17.07 -12.17 -0.65
CA LYS A 501 -18.52 -12.20 -0.96
C LYS A 501 -19.38 -12.58 0.24
N THR A 502 -18.91 -13.46 1.11
CA THR A 502 -19.63 -13.81 2.35
C THR A 502 -19.69 -12.61 3.28
N LEU A 503 -18.56 -11.96 3.53
CA LEU A 503 -18.52 -10.75 4.37
C LEU A 503 -19.34 -9.60 3.77
N ALA A 504 -19.29 -9.37 2.46
CA ALA A 504 -20.11 -8.36 1.79
C ALA A 504 -21.61 -8.65 1.92
N LYS A 505 -22.01 -9.92 1.83
CA LYS A 505 -23.40 -10.33 2.08
C LYS A 505 -23.80 -10.03 3.53
N LEU A 506 -22.97 -10.43 4.51
CA LEU A 506 -23.25 -10.21 5.93
C LEU A 506 -23.30 -8.72 6.29
N ALA A 507 -22.35 -7.91 5.80
CA ALA A 507 -22.34 -6.46 5.97
C ALA A 507 -23.63 -5.81 5.40
N LYS A 508 -24.05 -6.24 4.20
CA LYS A 508 -25.29 -5.79 3.58
C LYS A 508 -26.54 -6.17 4.38
N GLU A 509 -26.58 -7.39 4.93
CA GLU A 509 -27.67 -7.84 5.80
C GLU A 509 -27.79 -6.98 7.08
N GLN A 510 -26.66 -6.46 7.59
CA GLN A 510 -26.64 -5.52 8.71
C GLN A 510 -26.84 -4.05 8.31
N GLY A 511 -26.85 -3.74 7.01
CA GLY A 511 -26.99 -2.38 6.49
C GLY A 511 -25.78 -1.48 6.77
N VAL A 512 -24.58 -2.05 6.88
CA VAL A 512 -23.33 -1.33 7.16
C VAL A 512 -22.46 -1.24 5.91
N THR A 513 -21.61 -0.21 5.85
CA THR A 513 -20.63 -0.03 4.77
C THR A 513 -19.47 -1.00 4.97
N PHE A 514 -19.10 -1.75 3.93
CA PHE A 514 -17.93 -2.62 3.96
C PHE A 514 -16.69 -1.93 3.38
N THR A 515 -15.67 -1.70 4.21
CA THR A 515 -14.36 -1.20 3.78
C THR A 515 -13.28 -2.28 3.89
N ALA A 516 -12.33 -2.28 2.97
CA ALA A 516 -11.20 -3.21 3.04
C ALA A 516 -9.91 -2.64 2.48
N GLU A 517 -8.78 -3.08 3.03
CA GLU A 517 -7.44 -2.81 2.50
C GLU A 517 -6.91 -3.95 1.62
N SER A 518 -5.59 -4.00 1.40
CA SER A 518 -4.92 -4.90 0.47
C SER A 518 -4.72 -6.33 1.01
N ILE A 519 -4.81 -7.30 0.10
CA ILE A 519 -4.53 -8.73 0.35
C ILE A 519 -3.10 -9.14 -0.02
N ALA A 520 -2.49 -8.39 -0.95
CA ALA A 520 -1.10 -8.54 -1.33
C ALA A 520 -0.23 -7.70 -0.36
N PRO A 521 1.05 -8.06 -0.14
CA PRO A 521 1.80 -9.16 -0.76
C PRO A 521 1.95 -10.40 0.15
N THR A 522 0.92 -10.79 0.91
CA THR A 522 0.99 -11.91 1.87
C THR A 522 0.16 -13.12 1.46
N MET A 523 -1.10 -12.92 1.05
CA MET A 523 -1.97 -13.99 0.59
C MET A 523 -1.91 -14.15 -0.92
N MET A 524 -1.68 -15.37 -1.38
CA MET A 524 -1.79 -15.77 -2.79
C MET A 524 -3.11 -15.28 -3.41
N SER A 525 -3.04 -14.23 -4.23
CA SER A 525 -4.19 -13.60 -4.86
C SER A 525 -3.87 -12.77 -6.11
N ASP A 526 -4.92 -12.33 -6.80
CA ASP A 526 -4.96 -11.09 -7.59
C ASP A 526 -5.34 -9.92 -6.68
N GLY A 527 -4.37 -9.06 -6.36
CA GLY A 527 -4.48 -7.98 -5.37
C GLY A 527 -5.56 -6.94 -5.67
N LEU A 528 -6.11 -6.90 -6.89
CA LEU A 528 -7.19 -5.97 -7.24
C LEU A 528 -8.59 -6.59 -7.04
N MET A 529 -8.70 -7.92 -7.13
CA MET A 529 -9.98 -8.56 -7.43
C MET A 529 -11.00 -8.50 -6.29
N HIS A 530 -10.57 -8.42 -5.03
CA HIS A 530 -11.50 -8.33 -3.90
C HIS A 530 -12.24 -7.00 -3.84
N TYR A 531 -11.64 -5.91 -4.34
CA TYR A 531 -12.24 -4.57 -4.31
C TYR A 531 -13.58 -4.47 -5.05
N LYS A 532 -13.90 -5.40 -5.95
CA LYS A 532 -15.24 -5.44 -6.59
C LYS A 532 -16.38 -5.69 -5.59
N THR A 533 -16.08 -6.39 -4.50
CA THR A 533 -17.07 -6.85 -3.51
C THR A 533 -17.31 -5.86 -2.36
N VAL A 534 -16.38 -4.92 -2.14
CA VAL A 534 -16.45 -3.97 -1.02
C VAL A 534 -17.08 -2.64 -1.47
N ASP A 535 -17.58 -1.84 -0.53
CA ASP A 535 -18.17 -0.53 -0.82
C ASP A 535 -17.09 0.55 -0.97
N VAL A 536 -16.06 0.50 -0.11
CA VAL A 536 -14.99 1.49 -0.05
C VAL A 536 -13.62 0.79 0.02
N PRO A 537 -12.87 0.75 -1.10
CA PRO A 537 -11.46 0.37 -1.11
C PRO A 537 -10.62 1.33 -0.25
N MET A 538 -9.59 0.80 0.39
CA MET A 538 -8.72 1.56 1.29
C MET A 538 -7.25 1.24 1.02
N GLY A 539 -6.44 2.26 0.77
CA GLY A 539 -4.98 2.14 0.63
C GLY A 539 -4.25 2.53 1.91
N GLU A 540 -2.92 2.57 1.89
CA GLU A 540 -2.10 2.93 3.05
C GLU A 540 -0.87 3.73 2.62
N PHE A 541 -0.52 4.79 3.37
CA PHE A 541 0.71 5.53 3.14
C PHE A 541 1.38 5.97 4.44
N TRP A 542 2.71 5.91 4.44
CA TRP A 542 3.52 6.13 5.64
C TRP A 542 4.28 7.45 5.61
N LEU A 543 4.49 8.01 6.80
CA LEU A 543 5.36 9.16 7.01
C LEU A 543 6.75 8.66 7.44
N ASN A 544 7.79 9.15 6.75
CA ASN A 544 9.20 8.98 7.11
C ASN A 544 9.61 7.52 7.38
N SER A 545 8.95 6.54 6.74
CA SER A 545 9.10 5.11 7.02
C SER A 545 9.27 4.30 5.73
N PRO A 546 10.27 4.58 4.89
CA PRO A 546 10.41 3.96 3.56
C PRO A 546 10.46 2.42 3.58
N THR A 547 10.90 1.82 4.68
CA THR A 547 10.93 0.35 4.83
C THR A 547 9.55 -0.28 5.02
N HIS A 548 8.59 0.48 5.55
CA HIS A 548 7.24 0.01 5.87
C HIS A 548 6.16 0.66 4.99
N ASP A 549 6.50 1.71 4.24
CA ASP A 549 5.59 2.33 3.27
C ASP A 549 5.10 1.32 2.22
N LYS A 550 3.84 1.46 1.81
CA LYS A 550 3.13 0.52 0.94
C LYS A 550 2.55 1.19 -0.32
N PRO A 551 3.37 1.83 -1.17
CA PRO A 551 2.86 2.52 -2.36
C PRO A 551 2.14 1.60 -3.36
N ASN A 552 2.44 0.30 -3.38
CA ASN A 552 1.72 -0.65 -4.23
C ASN A 552 0.33 -0.98 -3.64
N ASP A 553 0.17 -1.02 -2.31
CA ASP A 553 -1.14 -1.14 -1.65
C ASP A 553 -2.03 0.07 -1.97
N MET A 554 -1.44 1.27 -2.01
CA MET A 554 -2.13 2.49 -2.44
C MET A 554 -2.65 2.37 -3.89
N LEU A 555 -1.81 1.93 -4.82
CA LEU A 555 -2.21 1.74 -6.21
C LEU A 555 -3.19 0.58 -6.40
N ASP A 556 -3.14 -0.45 -5.57
CA ASP A 556 -4.12 -1.53 -5.56
C ASP A 556 -5.52 -1.01 -5.23
N ALA A 557 -5.64 -0.23 -4.15
CA ALA A 557 -6.91 0.36 -3.72
C ALA A 557 -7.46 1.36 -4.75
N ILE A 558 -6.62 2.24 -5.29
CA ILE A 558 -7.01 3.25 -6.28
C ILE A 558 -7.43 2.59 -7.59
N SER A 559 -6.58 1.71 -8.13
CA SER A 559 -6.89 0.99 -9.38
C SER A 559 -8.14 0.14 -9.22
N GLY A 560 -8.23 -0.63 -8.12
CA GLY A 560 -9.41 -1.43 -7.79
C GLY A 560 -10.68 -0.59 -7.71
N ALA A 561 -10.63 0.57 -7.06
CA ALA A 561 -11.76 1.48 -6.98
C ALA A 561 -12.19 1.99 -8.36
N HIS A 562 -11.25 2.46 -9.18
CA HIS A 562 -11.56 3.01 -10.50
C HIS A 562 -12.15 1.94 -11.43
N ILE A 563 -11.49 0.78 -11.56
CA ILE A 563 -11.94 -0.27 -12.49
C ILE A 563 -13.27 -0.90 -12.07
N TYR A 564 -13.59 -0.95 -10.77
CA TYR A 564 -14.86 -1.48 -10.24
C TYR A 564 -15.89 -0.40 -9.86
N GLY A 565 -15.64 0.87 -10.17
CA GLY A 565 -16.62 1.95 -10.05
C GLY A 565 -16.93 2.39 -8.60
N LYS A 566 -15.96 2.30 -7.70
CA LYS A 566 -16.06 2.78 -6.31
C LYS A 566 -15.59 4.23 -6.25
N ASN A 567 -16.48 5.14 -5.88
CA ASN A 567 -16.18 6.58 -5.91
C ASN A 567 -15.38 7.07 -4.70
N ILE A 568 -15.60 6.47 -3.53
CA ILE A 568 -14.91 6.81 -2.30
C ILE A 568 -13.73 5.85 -2.14
N ILE A 569 -12.55 6.42 -1.93
CA ILE A 569 -11.30 5.70 -1.77
C ILE A 569 -10.68 6.18 -0.47
N GLN A 570 -10.62 5.30 0.52
CA GLN A 570 -10.01 5.58 1.80
C GLN A 570 -8.50 5.40 1.77
N ALA A 571 -7.82 5.99 2.75
CA ALA A 571 -6.44 5.66 3.03
C ALA A 571 -6.16 5.67 4.53
N GLU A 572 -5.51 4.61 5.03
CA GLU A 572 -4.74 4.68 6.26
C GLU A 572 -3.61 5.69 6.06
N ALA A 573 -3.60 6.73 6.87
CA ALA A 573 -2.82 7.93 6.61
C ALA A 573 -1.81 8.22 7.71
N PHE A 574 -0.55 8.46 7.30
CA PHE A 574 0.57 8.94 8.12
C PHE A 574 1.13 7.94 9.14
N THR A 575 0.93 6.65 8.92
CA THR A 575 1.53 5.60 9.73
C THR A 575 3.05 5.79 9.78
N THR A 576 3.63 5.72 10.97
CA THR A 576 5.04 6.08 11.17
C THR A 576 5.70 5.07 12.10
N VAL A 577 6.71 4.34 11.60
CA VAL A 577 7.35 3.24 12.34
C VAL A 577 8.07 3.73 13.61
N ARG A 578 8.62 4.94 13.58
CA ARG A 578 9.22 5.60 14.75
C ARG A 578 9.04 7.10 14.68
N MET A 579 8.45 7.64 15.74
CA MET A 579 8.14 9.06 15.87
C MET A 579 9.22 9.85 16.60
N ASP A 580 9.35 11.13 16.24
CA ASP A 580 10.29 12.09 16.81
C ASP A 580 9.61 13.22 17.58
N TRP A 581 8.27 13.21 17.68
CA TRP A 581 7.47 14.25 18.34
C TRP A 581 7.68 15.65 17.72
N ASN A 582 8.15 15.71 16.47
CA ASN A 582 8.40 16.91 15.68
C ASN A 582 7.39 17.08 14.53
N GLU A 583 6.40 16.19 14.45
CA GLU A 583 5.42 16.13 13.39
C GLU A 583 4.36 17.22 13.62
N SER A 584 4.05 17.95 12.55
CA SER A 584 3.07 19.03 12.54
C SER A 584 2.33 19.03 11.21
N PRO A 585 1.11 19.60 11.13
CA PRO A 585 0.39 19.69 9.86
C PRO A 585 1.23 20.23 8.69
N ALA A 586 2.09 21.22 8.95
CA ALA A 586 2.95 21.85 7.95
C ALA A 586 3.86 20.87 7.20
N ASN A 587 4.56 20.00 7.94
CA ASN A 587 5.57 19.09 7.38
C ASN A 587 4.99 17.77 6.85
N MET A 588 3.69 17.54 7.06
CA MET A 588 2.98 16.37 6.53
C MET A 588 2.15 16.68 5.28
N LYS A 589 1.94 17.97 4.95
CA LYS A 589 1.04 18.40 3.88
C LYS A 589 1.39 17.83 2.51
N THR A 590 2.66 17.83 2.10
CA THR A 590 3.04 17.33 0.77
C THR A 590 2.78 15.83 0.63
N LEU A 591 2.95 15.05 1.71
CA LEU A 591 2.61 13.62 1.74
C LEU A 591 1.12 13.39 1.56
N GLN A 592 0.30 14.19 2.23
CA GLN A 592 -1.15 14.16 2.02
C GLN A 592 -1.50 14.48 0.56
N ASP A 593 -0.95 15.56 0.03
CA ASP A 593 -1.31 16.10 -1.28
C ASP A 593 -0.92 15.17 -2.43
N ARG A 594 0.25 14.53 -2.36
CA ARG A 594 0.62 13.57 -3.41
C ARG A 594 -0.26 12.33 -3.41
N ASN A 595 -0.75 11.89 -2.25
CA ASN A 595 -1.70 10.78 -2.19
C ASN A 595 -3.10 11.20 -2.71
N TYR A 596 -3.57 12.42 -2.40
CA TYR A 596 -4.77 12.97 -3.05
C TYR A 596 -4.64 13.01 -4.58
N ALA A 597 -3.45 13.36 -5.08
CA ALA A 597 -3.17 13.37 -6.50
C ALA A 597 -3.15 11.95 -7.11
N LEU A 598 -2.71 10.93 -6.36
CA LEU A 598 -2.81 9.53 -6.80
C LEU A 598 -4.27 9.09 -6.98
N GLY A 599 -5.17 9.49 -6.07
CA GLY A 599 -6.61 9.24 -6.23
C GLY A 599 -7.43 9.10 -4.95
N ILE A 600 -6.81 9.05 -3.77
CA ILE A 600 -7.58 8.94 -2.52
C ILE A 600 -8.44 10.18 -2.33
N ASN A 601 -9.57 10.02 -1.64
CA ASN A 601 -10.46 11.15 -1.36
C ASN A 601 -11.17 11.05 0.00
N LYS A 602 -10.68 10.18 0.90
CA LYS A 602 -11.14 10.09 2.30
C LYS A 602 -10.04 9.56 3.23
N LEU A 603 -9.44 10.44 4.03
CA LEU A 603 -8.40 10.07 4.98
C LEU A 603 -8.97 9.36 6.21
N VAL A 604 -8.22 8.36 6.68
CA VAL A 604 -8.35 7.75 7.99
C VAL A 604 -6.99 7.91 8.70
N TYR A 605 -6.89 8.87 9.63
CA TYR A 605 -5.61 9.14 10.29
C TYR A 605 -5.19 7.95 11.17
N HIS A 606 -4.01 7.41 10.89
CA HIS A 606 -3.29 6.48 11.77
C HIS A 606 -2.30 7.30 12.61
N VAL A 607 -2.47 7.44 13.93
CA VAL A 607 -3.53 6.84 14.75
C VAL A 607 -3.94 7.75 15.91
N PHE A 608 -5.23 7.74 16.23
CA PHE A 608 -5.74 8.29 17.48
C PHE A 608 -5.63 7.18 18.54
N THR A 609 -4.60 7.22 19.40
CA THR A 609 -4.52 6.27 20.51
C THR A 609 -5.36 6.75 21.70
N HIS A 610 -6.18 5.87 22.27
CA HIS A 610 -6.94 6.20 23.47
C HIS A 610 -6.02 6.42 24.66
N ASN A 611 -6.10 7.62 25.26
CA ASN A 611 -5.41 7.93 26.51
C ASN A 611 -6.40 7.83 27.69
N PRO A 612 -6.29 6.82 28.57
CA PRO A 612 -7.24 6.63 29.66
C PRO A 612 -7.02 7.59 30.84
N TRP A 613 -5.88 8.30 30.90
CA TRP A 613 -5.56 9.23 31.98
C TRP A 613 -5.91 10.67 31.61
N MET A 614 -6.63 11.36 32.49
CA MET A 614 -6.88 12.79 32.33
C MET A 614 -5.68 13.66 32.75
N GLY A 615 -4.76 13.10 33.54
CA GLY A 615 -3.60 13.80 34.10
C GLY A 615 -2.23 13.40 33.51
N ARG A 616 -2.18 12.65 32.41
CA ARG A 616 -0.91 12.28 31.73
C ARG A 616 -0.92 12.80 30.30
N LYS A 617 0.11 13.56 29.93
CA LYS A 617 0.32 14.11 28.59
C LYS A 617 1.78 13.88 28.16
N PRO A 618 2.07 13.51 26.90
CA PRO A 618 1.12 13.22 25.81
C PRO A 618 0.29 11.93 26.00
N GLY A 619 0.62 11.09 26.99
CA GLY A 619 -0.18 9.92 27.35
C GLY A 619 0.15 8.64 26.57
N MET A 620 -0.85 7.79 26.40
CA MET A 620 -0.73 6.48 25.72
C MET A 620 -0.38 6.66 24.23
N THR A 621 0.41 5.73 23.69
CA THR A 621 0.70 5.56 22.26
C THR A 621 0.78 4.08 21.90
N LEU A 622 0.80 3.76 20.59
CA LEU A 622 1.03 2.40 20.07
C LEU A 622 2.54 2.05 20.11
N ASP A 623 3.10 1.90 21.31
CA ASP A 623 4.49 1.45 21.55
C ASP A 623 5.58 2.15 20.70
N GLY A 624 5.35 3.40 20.29
CA GLY A 624 6.30 4.19 19.49
C GLY A 624 5.94 4.39 18.00
N VAL A 625 4.89 3.73 17.53
CA VAL A 625 4.32 3.89 16.19
C VAL A 625 3.33 5.05 16.19
N GLY A 626 3.43 5.94 15.21
CA GLY A 626 2.54 7.08 15.03
C GLY A 626 1.72 7.01 13.74
N LEU A 627 1.15 8.11 13.25
CA LEU A 627 1.19 9.46 13.81
C LEU A 627 0.55 9.52 15.21
N TYR A 628 1.11 10.32 16.11
CA TYR A 628 0.49 10.58 17.42
C TYR A 628 -0.64 11.60 17.27
N PHE A 629 -1.76 11.21 16.65
CA PHE A 629 -2.87 12.09 16.30
C PHE A 629 -4.01 12.00 17.31
N GLN A 630 -3.80 12.54 18.52
CA GLN A 630 -4.77 12.46 19.62
C GLN A 630 -4.92 13.77 20.39
N ARG A 631 -5.97 13.87 21.22
CA ARG A 631 -6.39 15.08 21.95
C ARG A 631 -5.30 15.78 22.77
N ASP A 632 -4.27 15.05 23.16
CA ASP A 632 -3.16 15.55 24.00
C ASP A 632 -1.97 16.07 23.18
N GLN A 633 -2.06 16.13 21.85
CA GLN A 633 -1.10 16.87 21.03
C GLN A 633 -1.14 18.36 21.37
N THR A 634 0.03 18.99 21.42
CA THR A 634 0.14 20.44 21.70
C THR A 634 -0.72 21.25 20.75
N TRP A 635 -0.67 20.91 19.45
CA TRP A 635 -1.38 21.60 18.38
C TRP A 635 -2.80 21.11 18.13
N TRP A 636 -3.38 20.20 18.94
CA TRP A 636 -4.68 19.57 18.66
C TRP A 636 -5.78 20.59 18.32
N LYS A 637 -5.96 21.62 19.16
CA LYS A 637 -7.00 22.65 18.97
C LYS A 637 -6.80 23.44 17.67
N ALA A 638 -5.59 23.94 17.43
CA ALA A 638 -5.29 24.70 16.22
C ALA A 638 -5.27 23.81 14.97
N GLY A 639 -4.98 22.52 15.13
CA GLY A 639 -4.96 21.48 14.11
C GLY A 639 -6.30 21.26 13.42
N LYS A 640 -7.41 21.78 13.97
CA LYS A 640 -8.69 21.85 13.26
C LYS A 640 -8.54 22.47 11.86
N ALA A 641 -7.67 23.47 11.68
CA ALA A 641 -7.44 24.10 10.38
C ALA A 641 -6.91 23.12 9.31
N TRP A 642 -6.15 22.11 9.72
CA TRP A 642 -5.67 21.04 8.84
C TRP A 642 -6.78 20.05 8.47
N ILE A 643 -7.64 19.72 9.44
CA ILE A 643 -8.81 18.86 9.21
C ILE A 643 -9.83 19.56 8.31
N ASP A 644 -10.04 20.86 8.48
CA ASP A 644 -10.89 21.66 7.59
C ASP A 644 -10.32 21.71 6.15
N TYR A 645 -9.00 21.73 6.00
CA TYR A 645 -8.35 21.58 4.69
C TYR A 645 -8.64 20.20 4.08
N ALA A 646 -8.52 19.12 4.87
CA ALA A 646 -8.85 17.78 4.43
C ALA A 646 -10.32 17.68 4.00
N GLU A 647 -11.27 18.17 4.80
CA GLU A 647 -12.70 18.14 4.48
C GLU A 647 -13.01 18.85 3.14
N ARG A 648 -12.48 20.06 2.95
CA ARG A 648 -12.70 20.84 1.72
C ARG A 648 -12.08 20.17 0.49
N THR A 649 -10.89 19.61 0.64
CA THR A 649 -10.19 18.92 -0.45
C THR A 649 -10.93 17.64 -0.84
N GLN A 650 -11.31 16.82 0.15
CA GLN A 650 -12.08 15.59 -0.04
C GLN A 650 -13.45 15.88 -0.68
N ASN A 651 -14.13 16.97 -0.29
CA ASN A 651 -15.41 17.34 -0.88
C ASN A 651 -15.34 17.54 -2.40
N LEU A 652 -14.26 18.16 -2.90
CA LEU A 652 -14.04 18.36 -4.34
C LEU A 652 -13.53 17.07 -5.00
N LEU A 653 -12.64 16.33 -4.34
CA LEU A 653 -12.09 15.07 -4.86
C LEU A 653 -13.07 13.88 -4.84
N GLN A 654 -14.27 14.06 -4.28
CA GLN A 654 -15.36 13.08 -4.36
C GLN A 654 -16.39 13.39 -5.46
N GLN A 655 -16.28 14.54 -6.14
CA GLN A 655 -17.24 14.94 -7.18
C GLN A 655 -16.96 14.28 -8.52
N GLY A 656 -18.02 13.84 -9.22
CA GLY A 656 -17.88 13.26 -10.55
C GLY A 656 -17.01 12.01 -10.58
N LYS A 657 -16.32 11.76 -11.69
CA LYS A 657 -15.42 10.61 -11.88
C LYS A 657 -13.97 11.09 -12.05
N PRO A 658 -12.97 10.28 -11.65
CA PRO A 658 -11.58 10.54 -12.00
C PRO A 658 -11.38 10.49 -13.53
N VAL A 659 -10.45 11.29 -14.05
CA VAL A 659 -10.06 11.28 -15.46
C VAL A 659 -8.70 10.59 -15.59
N VAL A 660 -8.70 9.42 -16.25
CA VAL A 660 -7.52 8.56 -16.39
C VAL A 660 -7.45 8.07 -17.83
N ASP A 661 -6.41 8.44 -18.57
CA ASP A 661 -6.33 8.14 -20.01
C ASP A 661 -5.73 6.76 -20.32
N ILE A 662 -4.92 6.21 -19.40
CA ILE A 662 -4.11 5.01 -19.62
C ILE A 662 -4.58 3.89 -18.68
N ALA A 663 -4.77 2.68 -19.19
CA ALA A 663 -4.96 1.49 -18.37
C ALA A 663 -3.82 0.49 -18.63
N VAL A 664 -3.19 -0.03 -17.57
CA VAL A 664 -2.03 -0.92 -17.61
C VAL A 664 -2.41 -2.34 -17.18
N PHE A 665 -2.21 -3.32 -18.05
CA PHE A 665 -2.55 -4.71 -17.77
C PHE A 665 -1.57 -5.31 -16.75
N THR A 666 -2.10 -5.94 -15.70
CA THR A 666 -1.29 -6.57 -14.64
C THR A 666 -0.69 -7.91 -15.03
N GLY A 667 -1.08 -8.48 -16.17
CA GLY A 667 -0.68 -9.82 -16.60
C GLY A 667 -1.60 -10.92 -16.06
N GLU A 668 -1.24 -12.18 -16.34
CA GLU A 668 -1.99 -13.35 -15.87
C GLU A 668 -1.23 -14.24 -14.89
N GLU A 669 0.02 -13.90 -14.56
CA GLU A 669 0.75 -14.56 -13.46
C GLU A 669 -0.01 -14.41 -12.13
N LEU A 670 0.26 -15.34 -11.21
CA LEU A 670 -0.30 -15.38 -9.88
C LEU A 670 0.81 -15.71 -8.86
N PRO A 671 0.99 -14.93 -7.79
CA PRO A 671 0.29 -13.68 -7.48
C PRO A 671 0.53 -12.56 -8.49
N ARG A 672 -0.44 -11.63 -8.55
CA ARG A 672 -0.31 -10.35 -9.26
C ARG A 672 -1.00 -9.25 -8.47
N ARG A 673 -0.64 -8.01 -8.79
CA ARG A 673 -1.21 -6.78 -8.20
C ARG A 673 -1.00 -5.61 -9.17
N SER A 674 -1.33 -4.39 -8.76
CA SER A 674 -1.07 -3.19 -9.56
C SER A 674 0.43 -3.03 -9.90
N VAL A 675 0.71 -2.30 -10.97
CA VAL A 675 2.05 -2.12 -11.51
C VAL A 675 2.57 -0.75 -11.10
N LEU A 676 3.60 -0.71 -10.25
CA LEU A 676 4.27 0.55 -9.87
C LEU A 676 4.90 1.25 -11.09
N PRO A 677 5.00 2.60 -11.08
CA PRO A 677 5.50 3.37 -12.22
C PRO A 677 6.96 3.06 -12.58
N ASP A 678 7.82 2.74 -11.60
CA ASP A 678 9.21 2.33 -11.85
C ASP A 678 9.31 1.08 -12.74
N ARG A 679 8.31 0.19 -12.67
CA ARG A 679 8.23 -1.03 -13.47
C ARG A 679 7.83 -0.77 -14.92
N LEU A 680 7.28 0.41 -15.22
CA LEU A 680 6.82 0.80 -16.56
C LEU A 680 7.86 1.58 -17.37
N VAL A 681 8.98 2.01 -16.76
CA VAL A 681 10.03 2.80 -17.43
C VAL A 681 10.60 2.08 -18.65
N LYS A 682 10.71 0.75 -18.62
CA LYS A 682 11.16 -0.04 -19.78
C LYS A 682 10.11 -0.15 -20.89
N THR A 683 8.84 -0.08 -20.54
CA THR A 683 7.71 -0.19 -21.48
C THR A 683 7.41 1.15 -22.14
N LEU A 684 7.50 2.25 -21.39
CA LEU A 684 7.12 3.61 -21.81
C LEU A 684 8.27 4.63 -21.65
N PRO A 685 9.53 4.32 -22.06
CA PRO A 685 10.68 5.17 -21.74
C PRO A 685 10.54 6.62 -22.24
N GLY A 686 9.88 6.85 -23.37
CA GLY A 686 9.64 8.19 -23.90
C GLY A 686 8.75 9.04 -23.00
N ILE A 687 7.65 8.47 -22.48
CA ILE A 687 6.69 9.17 -21.60
C ILE A 687 7.34 9.57 -20.27
N PHE A 688 8.16 8.69 -19.70
CA PHE A 688 8.89 8.98 -18.46
C PHE A 688 10.02 9.99 -18.68
N GLY A 689 10.61 10.00 -19.89
CA GLY A 689 11.71 10.85 -20.32
C GLY A 689 13.10 10.32 -19.92
N THR A 690 14.11 10.79 -20.66
CA THR A 690 15.50 10.29 -20.61
C THR A 690 16.14 10.40 -19.23
N ASP A 691 15.89 11.48 -18.51
CA ASP A 691 16.41 11.71 -17.17
C ASP A 691 15.90 10.67 -16.14
N VAL A 692 14.63 10.25 -16.24
CA VAL A 692 14.06 9.20 -15.38
C VAL A 692 14.62 7.82 -15.77
N VAL A 693 14.75 7.56 -17.07
CA VAL A 693 15.36 6.32 -17.57
C VAL A 693 16.80 6.18 -17.06
N GLU A 694 17.59 7.26 -17.11
CA GLU A 694 18.97 7.28 -16.61
C GLU A 694 19.04 7.15 -15.09
N SER A 695 18.16 7.85 -14.34
CA SER A 695 18.13 7.74 -12.88
C SER A 695 17.77 6.32 -12.43
N GLU A 696 16.80 5.69 -13.08
CA GLU A 696 16.42 4.31 -12.79
C GLU A 696 17.52 3.31 -13.14
N LYS A 697 18.21 3.51 -14.27
CA LYS A 697 19.38 2.69 -14.62
C LYS A 697 20.46 2.77 -13.52
N LYS A 698 20.71 3.97 -12.98
CA LYS A 698 21.67 4.17 -11.88
C LYS A 698 21.20 3.52 -10.58
N ARG A 699 19.95 3.77 -10.18
CA ARG A 699 19.34 3.22 -8.96
C ARG A 699 19.34 1.70 -8.96
N LEU A 700 18.89 1.08 -10.06
CA LEU A 700 18.83 -0.37 -10.20
C LEU A 700 20.21 -1.04 -10.35
N ALA A 701 21.24 -0.28 -10.76
CA ALA A 701 22.61 -0.78 -10.72
C ALA A 701 23.14 -0.95 -9.29
N ASN A 702 22.61 -0.17 -8.33
CA ASN A 702 22.82 -0.31 -6.88
C ASN A 702 24.31 -0.48 -6.50
N ILE A 703 25.20 0.28 -7.15
CA ILE A 703 26.65 0.09 -7.06
C ILE A 703 27.13 0.39 -5.64
N GLY A 704 27.71 -0.61 -4.98
CA GLY A 704 28.20 -0.50 -3.60
C GLY A 704 27.12 -0.77 -2.54
N GLU A 705 25.90 -1.10 -2.96
CA GLU A 705 24.75 -1.42 -2.11
C GLU A 705 24.58 -0.44 -0.93
N PRO A 706 24.46 0.88 -1.20
CA PRO A 706 24.45 1.92 -0.19
C PRO A 706 23.33 1.71 0.83
N LEU A 707 23.60 2.11 2.08
CA LEU A 707 22.64 2.05 3.18
C LEU A 707 22.31 3.46 3.66
N ARG A 708 21.07 3.66 4.11
CA ARG A 708 20.62 4.88 4.79
C ARG A 708 19.83 4.54 6.05
N GLN A 709 19.60 5.53 6.90
CA GLN A 709 18.81 5.40 8.13
C GLN A 709 17.66 6.40 8.13
N ILE A 710 16.46 5.90 7.81
CA ILE A 710 15.22 6.69 7.82
C ILE A 710 14.09 5.76 8.32
N PRO A 711 13.45 6.06 9.46
CA PRO A 711 13.85 7.07 10.45
C PRO A 711 15.14 6.63 11.18
N ALA A 712 15.62 7.44 12.12
CA ALA A 712 16.82 7.13 12.90
C ALA A 712 16.77 5.72 13.53
N GLY A 713 17.85 4.95 13.34
CA GLY A 713 17.98 3.58 13.82
C GLY A 713 17.21 2.52 13.02
N VAL A 714 16.74 2.84 11.81
CA VAL A 714 16.19 1.88 10.83
C VAL A 714 17.07 1.86 9.58
N THR A 715 18.10 1.01 9.60
CA THR A 715 19.07 0.89 8.50
C THR A 715 18.54 0.02 7.38
N HIS A 716 18.56 0.53 6.15
CA HIS A 716 18.03 -0.14 4.97
C HIS A 716 18.73 0.31 3.67
N SER A 717 18.45 -0.36 2.56
CA SER A 717 18.95 -0.04 1.22
C SER A 717 18.57 1.39 0.82
N ALA A 718 19.57 2.19 0.42
CA ALA A 718 19.35 3.59 0.07
C ALA A 718 18.69 3.79 -1.29
N ASP A 719 18.88 2.84 -2.22
CA ASP A 719 18.39 2.89 -3.60
C ASP A 719 16.99 2.25 -3.76
N MET A 720 16.24 2.09 -2.67
CA MET A 720 14.81 1.76 -2.74
C MET A 720 14.07 2.83 -3.55
N ALA A 721 12.99 2.45 -4.24
CA ALA A 721 12.14 3.42 -4.91
C ALA A 721 11.35 4.22 -3.86
N ASP A 722 11.60 5.53 -3.78
CA ASP A 722 10.87 6.42 -2.88
C ASP A 722 9.67 7.06 -3.58
N PRO A 723 8.42 6.90 -3.08
CA PRO A 723 7.22 7.43 -3.74
C PRO A 723 7.24 8.95 -3.96
N GLU A 724 7.96 9.71 -3.13
CA GLU A 724 8.12 11.16 -3.31
C GLU A 724 8.85 11.55 -4.61
N ASN A 725 9.67 10.66 -5.17
CA ASN A 725 10.37 10.87 -6.44
C ASN A 725 9.52 10.47 -7.67
N TRP A 726 8.31 9.94 -7.46
CA TRP A 726 7.41 9.46 -8.52
C TRP A 726 6.17 10.34 -8.68
N VAL A 727 6.30 11.64 -8.40
CA VAL A 727 5.23 12.64 -8.59
C VAL A 727 5.03 12.94 -10.07
N ASN A 728 3.78 12.82 -10.55
CA ASN A 728 3.39 13.03 -11.96
C ASN A 728 4.36 12.31 -12.94
N PRO A 729 4.52 10.99 -12.80
CA PRO A 729 5.65 10.29 -13.41
C PRO A 729 5.48 10.11 -14.93
N LEU A 730 4.23 10.18 -15.43
CA LEU A 730 3.90 10.12 -16.85
C LEU A 730 3.75 11.50 -17.50
N ARG A 731 4.22 12.57 -16.85
CA ARG A 731 4.30 13.93 -17.40
C ARG A 731 2.99 14.42 -18.02
N GLY A 732 1.91 14.36 -17.23
CA GLY A 732 0.60 14.90 -17.62
C GLY A 732 -0.45 13.87 -18.02
N TYR A 733 -0.16 12.57 -17.86
CA TYR A 733 -1.15 11.50 -17.93
C TYR A 733 -1.28 10.81 -16.57
N ALA A 734 -2.49 10.32 -16.26
CA ALA A 734 -2.74 9.38 -15.18
C ALA A 734 -2.96 7.97 -15.74
N TYR A 735 -2.70 6.95 -14.93
CA TYR A 735 -2.99 5.56 -15.28
C TYR A 735 -3.60 4.79 -14.12
N ASP A 736 -4.40 3.77 -14.47
CA ASP A 736 -4.83 2.71 -13.55
C ASP A 736 -4.22 1.38 -13.97
N SER A 737 -4.00 0.48 -13.00
CA SER A 737 -3.79 -0.93 -13.32
C SER A 737 -5.13 -1.65 -13.55
N PHE A 738 -5.17 -2.62 -14.44
CA PHE A 738 -6.37 -3.45 -14.66
C PHE A 738 -6.02 -4.93 -14.81
N ASN A 739 -6.90 -5.79 -14.33
CA ASN A 739 -6.72 -7.23 -14.28
C ASN A 739 -7.53 -7.95 -15.37
N PRO A 740 -7.35 -9.28 -15.54
CA PRO A 740 -8.14 -10.07 -16.50
C PRO A 740 -9.66 -10.04 -16.25
N ASP A 741 -10.10 -9.86 -14.99
CA ASP A 741 -11.53 -9.84 -14.62
C ASP A 741 -12.30 -8.74 -15.35
N VAL A 742 -11.83 -7.49 -15.29
CA VAL A 742 -12.47 -6.35 -15.97
C VAL A 742 -12.21 -6.32 -17.47
N LEU A 743 -11.09 -6.88 -17.93
CA LEU A 743 -10.79 -6.98 -19.36
C LEU A 743 -11.84 -7.82 -20.09
N ASN A 744 -12.25 -8.94 -19.51
CA ASN A 744 -13.17 -9.89 -20.13
C ASN A 744 -14.52 -9.25 -20.48
N THR A 745 -14.98 -8.28 -19.69
CA THR A 745 -16.26 -7.58 -19.90
C THR A 745 -16.11 -6.21 -20.58
N ALA A 746 -14.88 -5.74 -20.84
CA ALA A 746 -14.62 -4.47 -21.48
C ALA A 746 -15.24 -4.35 -22.89
N THR A 747 -15.59 -3.13 -23.28
CA THR A 747 -16.13 -2.80 -24.62
C THR A 747 -15.44 -1.56 -25.20
N VAL A 748 -15.61 -1.28 -26.49
CA VAL A 748 -15.12 -0.03 -27.10
C VAL A 748 -16.29 0.92 -27.37
N LYS A 749 -16.18 2.16 -26.91
CA LYS A 749 -17.13 3.24 -27.20
C LYS A 749 -16.35 4.49 -27.61
N ASN A 750 -16.65 5.05 -28.78
CA ASN A 750 -15.99 6.24 -29.33
C ASN A 750 -14.44 6.14 -29.37
N GLY A 751 -13.90 4.93 -29.58
CA GLY A 751 -12.46 4.67 -29.62
C GLY A 751 -11.78 4.59 -28.25
N GLU A 752 -12.54 4.63 -27.16
CA GLU A 752 -12.09 4.38 -25.79
C GLU A 752 -12.52 3.00 -25.32
N VAL A 753 -11.70 2.35 -24.48
CA VAL A 753 -12.05 1.09 -23.82
C VAL A 753 -12.80 1.41 -22.54
N VAL A 754 -14.03 0.92 -22.44
CA VAL A 754 -14.96 1.17 -21.34
C VAL A 754 -15.21 -0.13 -20.57
N PHE A 755 -14.91 -0.13 -19.28
CA PHE A 755 -15.23 -1.23 -18.36
C PHE A 755 -16.68 -1.15 -17.89
N GLU A 756 -17.20 -2.23 -17.29
CA GLU A 756 -18.59 -2.29 -16.81
C GLU A 756 -18.92 -1.21 -15.76
N SER A 757 -17.93 -0.78 -14.97
CA SER A 757 -18.02 0.36 -14.06
C SER A 757 -18.26 1.71 -14.74
N GLY A 758 -18.04 1.78 -16.05
CA GLY A 758 -18.02 3.00 -16.85
C GLY A 758 -16.73 3.81 -16.68
N ALA A 759 -15.67 3.24 -16.12
CA ALA A 759 -14.31 3.74 -16.32
C ALA A 759 -13.95 3.63 -17.81
N ALA A 760 -13.32 4.67 -18.36
CA ALA A 760 -13.06 4.79 -19.79
C ALA A 760 -11.61 5.23 -20.02
N TYR A 761 -10.91 4.50 -20.88
CA TYR A 761 -9.48 4.67 -21.13
C TYR A 761 -9.21 4.86 -22.62
N LYS A 762 -8.33 5.79 -22.95
CA LYS A 762 -7.98 6.11 -24.35
C LYS A 762 -6.96 5.14 -24.94
N ILE A 763 -6.18 4.49 -24.08
CA ILE A 763 -5.16 3.52 -24.47
C ILE A 763 -4.97 2.44 -23.42
N LEU A 764 -4.82 1.20 -23.87
CA LEU A 764 -4.38 0.08 -23.01
C LEU A 764 -2.88 -0.14 -23.19
N VAL A 765 -2.19 -0.50 -22.11
CA VAL A 765 -0.78 -0.89 -22.13
C VAL A 765 -0.69 -2.34 -21.65
N PHE A 766 -0.07 -3.20 -22.44
CA PHE A 766 0.26 -4.58 -22.10
C PHE A 766 1.78 -4.68 -21.96
N PRO A 767 2.32 -4.50 -20.73
CA PRO A 767 3.74 -4.64 -20.47
C PRO A 767 4.22 -6.06 -20.77
N GLY A 768 5.51 -6.17 -21.12
CA GLY A 768 6.16 -7.44 -21.39
C GLY A 768 6.79 -8.01 -20.13
N ALA A 769 8.08 -8.35 -20.23
CA ALA A 769 8.84 -8.83 -19.09
C ALA A 769 8.84 -7.84 -17.90
N MET A 770 8.22 -8.24 -16.79
CA MET A 770 8.25 -7.53 -15.51
C MET A 770 8.74 -8.44 -14.39
N LYS A 771 9.23 -7.87 -13.29
CA LYS A 771 9.69 -8.63 -12.11
C LYS A 771 8.57 -9.49 -11.50
N MET A 772 7.35 -8.96 -11.46
CA MET A 772 6.14 -9.66 -11.00
C MET A 772 5.41 -10.45 -12.11
N ASN A 773 5.89 -10.38 -13.36
CA ASN A 773 5.40 -11.19 -14.47
C ASN A 773 6.58 -11.74 -15.27
N PRO A 774 7.44 -12.58 -14.66
CA PRO A 774 8.63 -13.11 -15.33
C PRO A 774 8.27 -14.15 -16.40
N ASN A 775 7.04 -14.69 -16.37
CA ASN A 775 6.51 -15.67 -17.31
C ASN A 775 5.55 -15.02 -18.33
N TYR A 776 5.81 -13.77 -18.73
CA TYR A 776 4.98 -12.98 -19.64
C TYR A 776 4.64 -13.67 -20.99
N GLN A 777 5.42 -14.68 -21.39
CA GLN A 777 5.13 -15.48 -22.57
C GLN A 777 3.89 -16.38 -22.40
N TYR A 778 3.37 -16.51 -21.19
CA TYR A 778 2.16 -17.27 -20.91
C TYR A 778 0.94 -16.35 -20.78
N MET A 779 0.00 -16.51 -21.71
CA MET A 779 -1.27 -15.79 -21.71
C MET A 779 -2.39 -16.73 -22.18
N GLY A 780 -3.51 -16.74 -21.46
CA GLY A 780 -4.70 -17.51 -21.78
C GLY A 780 -5.34 -17.04 -23.07
N TYR A 781 -5.95 -18.00 -23.79
CA TYR A 781 -6.63 -17.72 -25.05
C TYR A 781 -7.71 -16.65 -24.92
N ASP A 782 -8.53 -16.69 -23.87
CA ASP A 782 -9.64 -15.76 -23.67
C ASP A 782 -9.17 -14.30 -23.56
N VAL A 783 -8.03 -14.07 -22.90
CA VAL A 783 -7.42 -12.72 -22.77
C VAL A 783 -6.91 -12.23 -24.12
N VAL A 784 -6.15 -13.05 -24.85
CA VAL A 784 -5.63 -12.68 -26.18
C VAL A 784 -6.78 -12.42 -27.16
N LYS A 785 -7.80 -13.29 -27.11
CA LYS A 785 -8.99 -13.18 -27.95
C LYS A 785 -9.78 -11.90 -27.65
N LYS A 786 -10.02 -11.62 -26.36
CA LYS A 786 -10.69 -10.39 -25.94
C LYS A 786 -9.92 -9.14 -26.36
N LEU A 787 -8.60 -9.15 -26.22
CA LEU A 787 -7.74 -8.05 -26.67
C LEU A 787 -7.86 -7.82 -28.18
N SER A 788 -7.78 -8.89 -28.99
CA SER A 788 -7.97 -8.80 -30.45
C SER A 788 -9.33 -8.19 -30.80
N ASP A 789 -10.40 -8.62 -30.13
CA ASP A 789 -11.76 -8.12 -30.37
C ASP A 789 -11.89 -6.63 -30.01
N LEU A 790 -11.30 -6.17 -28.90
CA LEU A 790 -11.27 -4.76 -28.53
C LEU A 790 -10.49 -3.92 -29.55
N ILE A 791 -9.31 -4.40 -30.01
CA ILE A 791 -8.54 -3.69 -31.02
C ILE A 791 -9.35 -3.58 -32.32
N LYS A 792 -9.94 -4.69 -32.79
CA LYS A 792 -10.80 -4.69 -33.99
C LYS A 792 -11.96 -3.71 -33.88
N ALA A 793 -12.51 -3.53 -32.68
CA ALA A 793 -13.59 -2.58 -32.39
C ALA A 793 -13.15 -1.10 -32.24
N GLY A 794 -11.85 -0.80 -32.19
CA GLY A 794 -11.35 0.57 -32.17
C GLY A 794 -10.37 0.92 -31.05
N ALA A 795 -10.00 -0.03 -30.18
CA ALA A 795 -9.07 0.23 -29.09
C ALA A 795 -7.66 0.58 -29.62
N LYS A 796 -6.97 1.48 -28.91
CA LYS A 796 -5.53 1.72 -29.07
C LYS A 796 -4.80 0.93 -27.98
N VAL A 797 -3.78 0.19 -28.36
CA VAL A 797 -3.06 -0.70 -27.43
C VAL A 797 -1.56 -0.60 -27.66
N ILE A 798 -0.80 -0.33 -26.60
CA ILE A 798 0.65 -0.54 -26.57
C ILE A 798 0.91 -1.97 -26.14
N VAL A 799 1.61 -2.76 -26.96
CA VAL A 799 2.00 -4.14 -26.66
C VAL A 799 3.51 -4.29 -26.69
N ALA A 800 4.06 -4.95 -25.68
CA ALA A 800 5.46 -5.34 -25.64
C ALA A 800 5.64 -6.73 -26.27
N ASP A 801 6.28 -7.65 -25.55
CA ASP A 801 6.61 -8.98 -26.03
C ASP A 801 5.36 -9.82 -26.37
N LYS A 802 5.51 -10.74 -27.33
CA LYS A 802 4.42 -11.63 -27.75
C LYS A 802 4.26 -12.83 -26.81
N PRO A 803 3.03 -13.24 -26.48
CA PRO A 803 2.81 -14.51 -25.79
C PRO A 803 3.15 -15.69 -26.72
N LEU A 804 3.67 -16.78 -26.13
CA LEU A 804 4.09 -17.99 -26.84
C LEU A 804 3.33 -19.25 -26.37
N TYR A 805 2.77 -19.19 -25.17
CA TYR A 805 2.18 -20.34 -24.47
C TYR A 805 0.87 -19.95 -23.79
N GLN A 806 0.04 -20.96 -23.53
CA GLN A 806 -1.22 -20.81 -22.81
C GLN A 806 -1.06 -21.16 -21.33
N ASN A 807 -1.79 -20.45 -20.48
CA ASN A 807 -1.89 -20.73 -19.05
C ASN A 807 -2.89 -21.87 -18.75
N GLY A 808 -2.62 -22.63 -17.68
CA GLY A 808 -3.49 -23.71 -17.20
C GLY A 808 -3.46 -24.96 -18.06
N LEU A 809 -4.05 -26.07 -17.58
CA LEU A 809 -4.10 -27.34 -18.31
C LEU A 809 -5.18 -27.37 -19.40
N LYS A 810 -6.26 -26.61 -19.21
CA LYS A 810 -7.32 -26.51 -20.22
C LYS A 810 -6.93 -25.45 -21.26
N GLN A 811 -6.58 -25.90 -22.45
CA GLN A 811 -6.06 -25.06 -23.53
C GLN A 811 -6.83 -25.31 -24.83
N VAL A 812 -6.90 -24.28 -25.69
CA VAL A 812 -7.32 -24.48 -27.09
C VAL A 812 -6.15 -25.03 -27.92
N SER A 813 -6.41 -25.44 -29.17
CA SER A 813 -5.33 -25.92 -30.03
C SER A 813 -4.26 -24.85 -30.25
N LYS A 814 -2.98 -25.26 -30.35
CA LYS A 814 -1.87 -24.34 -30.60
C LYS A 814 -2.08 -23.49 -31.87
N ALA A 815 -2.58 -24.10 -32.94
CA ALA A 815 -2.88 -23.39 -34.18
C ALA A 815 -3.95 -22.30 -33.99
N GLU A 816 -4.99 -22.56 -33.18
CA GLU A 816 -6.02 -21.57 -32.89
C GLU A 816 -5.47 -20.41 -32.05
N PHE A 817 -4.69 -20.71 -31.01
CA PHE A 817 -4.02 -19.71 -30.19
C PHE A 817 -3.06 -18.84 -31.00
N ASP A 818 -2.12 -19.48 -31.71
CA ASP A 818 -1.08 -18.80 -32.51
C ASP A 818 -1.73 -17.90 -33.56
N ARG A 819 -2.83 -18.33 -34.19
CA ARG A 819 -3.58 -17.51 -35.15
C ARG A 819 -4.01 -16.18 -34.55
N VAL A 820 -4.60 -16.17 -33.35
CA VAL A 820 -5.08 -14.94 -32.71
C VAL A 820 -3.90 -14.09 -32.20
N VAL A 821 -2.84 -14.72 -31.70
CA VAL A 821 -1.61 -14.02 -31.31
C VAL A 821 -1.00 -13.28 -32.50
N GLU A 822 -0.88 -13.92 -33.65
CA GLU A 822 -0.29 -13.33 -34.86
C GLU A 822 -1.16 -12.20 -35.46
N GLU A 823 -2.48 -12.19 -35.21
CA GLU A 823 -3.33 -11.03 -35.54
C GLU A 823 -2.84 -9.75 -34.86
N ILE A 824 -2.31 -9.85 -33.63
CA ILE A 824 -1.85 -8.70 -32.84
C ILE A 824 -0.35 -8.47 -33.08
N TRP A 825 0.50 -9.45 -32.75
CA TRP A 825 1.96 -9.28 -32.74
C TRP A 825 2.68 -9.57 -34.07
N GLY A 826 2.03 -10.26 -35.00
CA GLY A 826 2.61 -10.59 -36.30
C GLY A 826 2.56 -9.45 -37.32
N GLY A 827 3.02 -9.69 -38.54
CA GLY A 827 2.93 -8.75 -39.66
C GLY A 827 3.86 -7.53 -39.56
N ILE A 828 3.67 -6.56 -40.46
CA ILE A 828 4.54 -5.39 -40.59
C ILE A 828 3.97 -4.22 -39.77
N PHE A 829 4.78 -3.67 -38.88
CA PHE A 829 4.52 -2.40 -38.22
C PHE A 829 5.08 -1.28 -39.10
N SER A 830 4.26 -0.29 -39.40
CA SER A 830 4.71 0.91 -40.12
C SER A 830 5.51 1.79 -39.18
N GLU A 831 6.65 2.26 -39.65
CA GLU A 831 7.46 3.27 -38.98
C GLU A 831 6.82 4.64 -39.19
N ILE A 832 6.59 5.35 -38.10
CA ILE A 832 6.15 6.73 -38.12
C ILE A 832 7.22 7.53 -37.40
N GLN A 833 8.03 8.27 -38.18
CA GLN A 833 9.00 9.21 -37.65
C GLN A 833 8.30 10.53 -37.34
N ARG A 834 8.25 10.93 -36.07
CA ARG A 834 7.75 12.24 -35.64
C ARG A 834 8.50 12.71 -34.40
N ASP A 835 8.94 13.96 -34.41
CA ASP A 835 9.69 14.61 -33.32
C ASP A 835 10.98 13.85 -32.96
N GLU A 836 11.80 13.53 -33.97
CA GLU A 836 13.07 12.79 -33.88
C GLU A 836 12.99 11.35 -33.34
N GLN A 837 11.82 10.89 -32.89
CA GLN A 837 11.62 9.56 -32.31
C GLN A 837 10.75 8.66 -33.22
N LEU A 838 11.09 7.37 -33.25
CA LEU A 838 10.40 6.37 -34.07
C LEU A 838 9.31 5.66 -33.24
N ILE A 839 8.07 5.67 -33.74
CA ILE A 839 7.00 4.82 -33.23
C ILE A 839 6.61 3.78 -34.28
N PHE A 840 6.30 2.56 -33.83
CA PHE A 840 5.92 1.45 -34.69
C PHE A 840 4.44 1.15 -34.49
N VAL A 841 3.64 1.31 -35.54
CA VAL A 841 2.18 1.18 -35.47
C VAL A 841 1.67 0.19 -36.50
N LYS A 842 0.72 -0.65 -36.10
CA LYS A 842 -0.01 -1.57 -36.95
C LYS A 842 -1.51 -1.36 -36.74
N ARG A 843 -2.28 -1.36 -37.82
CA ARG A 843 -3.75 -1.30 -37.75
C ARG A 843 -4.33 -2.71 -37.71
N LEU A 844 -5.35 -2.91 -36.86
CA LEU A 844 -6.16 -4.12 -36.84
C LEU A 844 -7.63 -3.71 -36.65
N GLY A 845 -8.46 -3.94 -37.68
CA GLY A 845 -9.82 -3.41 -37.72
C GLY A 845 -9.87 -1.89 -37.60
N LEU A 846 -10.64 -1.38 -36.63
CA LEU A 846 -10.78 0.06 -36.35
C LEU A 846 -9.69 0.60 -35.41
N GLY A 847 -8.95 -0.26 -34.71
CA GLY A 847 -7.99 0.11 -33.69
C GLY A 847 -6.53 0.11 -34.17
N ASN A 848 -5.64 0.46 -33.24
CA ASN A 848 -4.19 0.54 -33.47
C ASN A 848 -3.42 -0.24 -32.42
N ILE A 849 -2.38 -0.92 -32.88
CA ILE A 849 -1.39 -1.64 -32.09
C ILE A 849 -0.09 -0.86 -32.20
N ILE A 850 0.46 -0.48 -31.05
CA ILE A 850 1.69 0.28 -30.93
C ILE A 850 2.71 -0.64 -30.25
N LYS A 851 3.91 -0.75 -30.80
CA LYS A 851 4.96 -1.59 -30.22
C LYS A 851 5.66 -0.88 -29.07
N ALA A 852 5.86 -1.57 -27.95
CA ALA A 852 6.78 -1.17 -26.89
C ALA A 852 8.19 -1.73 -27.12
N PRO A 853 9.27 -1.10 -26.59
CA PRO A 853 9.26 0.13 -25.81
C PRO A 853 8.73 1.34 -26.58
N PHE A 854 7.86 2.13 -25.95
CA PHE A 854 7.31 3.35 -26.55
C PHE A 854 8.23 4.53 -26.29
N TYR A 855 8.84 5.03 -27.36
CA TYR A 855 9.85 6.10 -27.31
C TYR A 855 9.27 7.50 -27.53
N GLY A 856 8.01 7.63 -27.95
CA GLY A 856 7.37 8.95 -28.04
C GLY A 856 7.32 9.65 -26.69
N GLU A 857 7.64 10.94 -26.66
CA GLU A 857 7.67 11.74 -25.42
C GLU A 857 6.27 12.03 -24.87
N ASN A 858 5.24 11.88 -25.70
CA ASN A 858 3.83 12.05 -25.37
C ASN A 858 2.96 11.19 -26.30
N LEU A 859 1.64 11.18 -26.07
CA LEU A 859 0.65 10.43 -26.86
C LEU A 859 -0.07 11.29 -27.91
N ILE A 860 0.41 12.51 -28.21
CA ILE A 860 -0.25 13.45 -29.15
C ILE A 860 -0.32 12.85 -30.55
N SER A 861 0.72 12.11 -30.97
CA SER A 861 0.75 11.36 -32.24
C SER A 861 -0.37 10.32 -32.36
N LEU A 862 -0.89 9.84 -31.22
CA LEU A 862 -2.04 8.93 -31.13
C LEU A 862 -3.36 9.67 -30.91
N LYS A 863 -3.37 11.00 -31.06
CA LYS A 863 -4.48 11.93 -30.82
C LYS A 863 -4.96 11.93 -29.37
N ILE A 864 -4.04 11.72 -28.44
CA ILE A 864 -4.30 11.78 -27.00
C ILE A 864 -3.42 12.89 -26.44
N LEU A 865 -4.00 14.06 -26.17
CA LEU A 865 -3.27 15.17 -25.57
C LEU A 865 -3.00 14.92 -24.08
N PRO A 866 -1.87 15.39 -23.52
CA PRO A 866 -1.66 15.46 -22.07
C PRO A 866 -2.83 16.16 -21.39
N ASP A 867 -3.22 15.66 -20.22
CA ASP A 867 -4.35 16.20 -19.46
C ASP A 867 -3.98 17.48 -18.70
N PHE A 868 -2.74 17.52 -18.19
CA PHE A 868 -2.17 18.66 -17.48
C PHE A 868 -0.66 18.73 -17.66
N LEU A 869 -0.12 19.88 -18.06
CA LEU A 869 1.32 20.12 -18.17
C LEU A 869 1.74 21.37 -17.40
N PRO A 870 2.64 21.26 -16.42
CA PRO A 870 3.26 22.39 -15.76
C PRO A 870 4.62 22.72 -16.42
N TYR A 871 4.89 24.00 -16.63
CA TYR A 871 6.16 24.51 -17.16
C TYR A 871 6.77 25.55 -16.22
N ASN A 872 8.09 25.54 -16.09
CA ASN A 872 8.80 26.64 -15.43
C ASN A 872 8.80 27.86 -16.37
N GLN A 873 8.73 29.06 -15.81
CA GLN A 873 8.86 30.28 -16.58
C GLN A 873 10.29 30.44 -17.12
N ALA A 874 10.44 30.58 -18.45
CA ALA A 874 11.64 31.06 -19.13
C ALA A 874 11.25 32.32 -19.94
N ASP A 875 12.23 33.12 -20.40
CA ASP A 875 11.97 34.30 -21.25
C ASP A 875 11.36 33.95 -22.63
N SER A 876 11.14 32.67 -22.93
CA SER A 876 10.45 32.15 -24.12
C SER A 876 9.16 31.41 -23.74
N LEU A 877 8.19 31.40 -24.66
CA LEU A 877 6.91 30.67 -24.54
C LEU A 877 7.08 29.13 -24.46
N GLU A 878 8.27 28.62 -24.74
CA GLU A 878 8.66 27.22 -24.56
C GLU A 878 9.34 27.03 -23.19
N GLY A 879 8.55 27.03 -22.11
CA GLY A 879 9.06 26.68 -20.78
C GLY A 879 9.48 25.21 -20.69
N TYR A 880 10.49 24.88 -19.89
CA TYR A 880 10.87 23.48 -19.63
C TYR A 880 9.90 22.81 -18.63
N TYR A 881 9.63 21.51 -18.79
CA TYR A 881 8.76 20.73 -17.91
C TYR A 881 9.10 20.93 -16.41
N ALA A 882 8.09 21.32 -15.63
CA ALA A 882 8.24 21.55 -14.21
C ALA A 882 8.03 20.26 -13.41
N LYS A 883 9.13 19.65 -12.96
CA LYS A 883 9.10 18.51 -12.03
C LYS A 883 8.49 18.90 -10.67
N ASN A 884 8.11 17.89 -9.88
CA ASN A 884 7.62 18.01 -8.50
C ASN A 884 6.35 18.88 -8.37
N ILE A 885 5.51 18.86 -9.41
CA ILE A 885 4.14 19.36 -9.39
C ILE A 885 3.23 18.17 -9.63
N THR A 886 2.35 17.89 -8.67
CA THR A 886 1.40 16.79 -8.75
C THR A 886 0.01 17.30 -9.10
N PHE A 887 -0.83 16.45 -9.71
CA PHE A 887 -2.21 16.80 -10.02
C PHE A 887 -3.16 15.61 -9.92
N ALA A 888 -4.44 15.90 -9.67
CA ALA A 888 -5.56 15.00 -9.95
C ALA A 888 -6.64 15.74 -10.73
N HIS A 889 -7.31 15.04 -11.64
CA HIS A 889 -8.40 15.59 -12.44
C HIS A 889 -9.69 14.79 -12.23
N ARG A 890 -10.77 15.50 -11.91
CA ARG A 890 -12.12 14.95 -11.83
C ARG A 890 -13.09 15.68 -12.74
N LYS A 891 -14.03 14.93 -13.30
CA LYS A 891 -15.03 15.42 -14.24
C LYS A 891 -16.44 15.05 -13.80
N SER A 892 -17.31 16.06 -13.68
CA SER A 892 -18.76 15.90 -13.55
C SER A 892 -19.45 16.25 -14.87
N LEU A 893 -20.79 16.28 -14.88
CA LEU A 893 -21.57 16.71 -16.06
C LEU A 893 -21.26 18.15 -16.49
N ASP A 894 -20.95 19.02 -15.54
CA ASP A 894 -20.81 20.46 -15.72
C ASP A 894 -19.43 21.01 -15.34
N LYS A 895 -18.59 20.24 -14.63
CA LYS A 895 -17.32 20.72 -14.07
C LYS A 895 -16.13 19.85 -14.48
N GLU A 896 -15.00 20.51 -14.73
CA GLU A 896 -13.67 19.90 -14.67
C GLU A 896 -12.98 20.47 -13.43
N ILE A 897 -12.43 19.62 -12.57
CA ILE A 897 -11.83 19.97 -11.28
C ILE A 897 -10.40 19.45 -11.26
N TYR A 898 -9.42 20.35 -11.28
CA TYR A 898 -8.01 20.02 -11.14
C TYR A 898 -7.53 20.38 -9.75
N PHE A 899 -7.01 19.40 -9.01
CA PHE A 899 -6.20 19.61 -7.81
C PHE A 899 -4.74 19.68 -8.24
N ILE A 900 -3.99 20.69 -7.77
CA ILE A 900 -2.58 20.88 -8.11
C ILE A 900 -1.82 21.16 -6.83
N SER A 901 -0.67 20.52 -6.62
CA SER A 901 0.17 20.76 -5.45
C SER A 901 1.65 20.89 -5.80
N ASN A 902 2.27 21.96 -5.29
CA ASN A 902 3.71 22.15 -5.29
C ASN A 902 4.32 21.23 -4.22
N GLN A 903 5.20 20.31 -4.63
CA GLN A 903 5.83 19.36 -3.71
C GLN A 903 7.18 19.85 -3.18
N GLU A 904 7.58 21.09 -3.52
CA GLU A 904 8.85 21.67 -3.09
C GLU A 904 8.64 22.74 -2.01
N ASN A 905 9.58 22.77 -1.05
CA ASN A 905 9.62 23.78 0.01
C ASN A 905 10.23 25.11 -0.48
N ARG A 906 9.76 25.60 -1.64
CA ARG A 906 10.13 26.90 -2.19
C ARG A 906 8.98 27.47 -3.03
N GLU A 907 9.00 28.79 -3.18
CA GLU A 907 8.09 29.51 -4.07
C GLU A 907 8.41 29.21 -5.54
N ARG A 908 7.37 29.10 -6.38
CA ARG A 908 7.50 28.77 -7.80
C ARG A 908 6.50 29.54 -8.65
N GLU A 909 6.97 30.13 -9.75
CA GLU A 909 6.14 30.73 -10.80
C GLU A 909 6.08 29.76 -11.99
N LEU A 910 4.86 29.38 -12.38
CA LEU A 910 4.59 28.29 -13.31
C LEU A 910 3.58 28.70 -14.38
N ILE A 911 3.73 28.16 -15.58
CA ILE A 911 2.68 28.14 -16.61
C ILE A 911 1.99 26.78 -16.52
N LEU A 912 0.67 26.79 -16.33
CA LEU A 912 -0.16 25.61 -16.20
C LEU A 912 -1.02 25.45 -17.45
N ASN A 913 -0.89 24.32 -18.15
CA ASN A 913 -1.66 24.01 -19.35
C ASN A 913 -2.64 22.87 -19.09
N PHE A 914 -3.93 23.08 -19.38
CA PHE A 914 -5.03 22.16 -19.07
C PHE A 914 -5.75 21.73 -20.33
N ARG A 915 -6.08 20.44 -20.43
CA ARG A 915 -6.88 19.87 -21.53
C ARG A 915 -8.38 20.21 -21.42
N VAL A 916 -8.68 21.50 -21.28
CA VAL A 916 -10.02 22.09 -21.23
C VAL A 916 -10.07 23.23 -22.25
N MET A 917 -11.14 23.29 -23.02
CA MET A 917 -11.38 24.37 -24.00
C MET A 917 -12.67 25.12 -23.68
N GLY A 918 -12.66 26.43 -23.95
CA GLY A 918 -13.87 27.25 -23.96
C GLY A 918 -14.55 27.42 -22.60
N LYS A 919 -13.89 27.10 -21.48
CA LYS A 919 -14.43 27.31 -20.13
C LYS A 919 -13.58 28.32 -19.35
N ILE A 920 -14.23 29.09 -18.50
CA ILE A 920 -13.56 30.07 -17.62
C ILE A 920 -13.04 29.35 -16.37
N PRO A 921 -11.73 29.38 -16.09
CA PRO A 921 -11.18 28.80 -14.87
C PRO A 921 -11.48 29.68 -13.65
N LYS A 922 -11.71 29.03 -12.50
CA LYS A 922 -11.79 29.66 -11.17
C LYS A 922 -10.77 29.01 -10.25
N LEU A 923 -10.23 29.79 -9.34
CA LEU A 923 -9.33 29.31 -8.30
C LEU A 923 -10.10 29.09 -7.01
N PHE A 924 -9.85 27.96 -6.35
CA PHE A 924 -10.25 27.73 -4.97
C PHE A 924 -9.06 27.30 -4.13
N ASP A 925 -8.82 28.01 -3.04
CA ASP A 925 -7.82 27.66 -2.04
C ASP A 925 -8.49 26.96 -0.86
N ALA A 926 -8.26 25.65 -0.76
CA ALA A 926 -8.80 24.81 0.30
C ALA A 926 -8.15 25.03 1.66
N VAL A 927 -7.07 25.81 1.79
CA VAL A 927 -6.51 26.23 3.08
C VAL A 927 -7.30 27.43 3.61
N SER A 928 -7.41 28.50 2.81
CA SER A 928 -8.04 29.77 3.22
C SER A 928 -9.58 29.82 3.04
N ASN A 929 -10.16 28.86 2.30
CA ASN A 929 -11.58 28.80 1.94
C ASN A 929 -12.00 29.91 0.98
N GLN A 930 -11.05 30.42 0.20
CA GLN A 930 -11.29 31.56 -0.68
C GLN A 930 -11.45 31.12 -2.12
N TRP A 931 -12.45 31.71 -2.77
CA TRP A 931 -12.66 31.63 -4.21
C TRP A 931 -12.15 32.92 -4.85
N SER A 932 -11.42 32.80 -5.94
CA SER A 932 -11.02 33.94 -6.76
C SER A 932 -11.21 33.65 -8.25
N MET A 933 -11.50 34.71 -8.99
CA MET A 933 -11.60 34.65 -10.45
C MET A 933 -10.21 34.72 -11.04
N ILE A 934 -9.91 33.81 -11.96
CA ILE A 934 -8.72 33.91 -12.80
C ILE A 934 -9.07 34.89 -13.92
N LYS A 935 -8.41 36.05 -13.92
CA LYS A 935 -8.72 37.14 -14.86
C LYS A 935 -8.00 36.94 -16.18
N GLU A 936 -6.75 36.49 -16.12
CA GLU A 936 -5.86 36.40 -17.28
C GLU A 936 -5.56 34.91 -17.55
N PHE A 937 -6.19 34.36 -18.58
CA PHE A 937 -5.91 33.03 -19.10
C PHE A 937 -5.98 33.10 -20.61
N GLY A 938 -5.24 32.23 -21.28
CA GLY A 938 -5.27 32.17 -22.74
C GLY A 938 -5.31 30.74 -23.24
N SER A 939 -4.88 30.58 -24.49
CA SER A 939 -4.76 29.26 -25.10
C SER A 939 -3.33 28.99 -25.55
N LEU A 940 -2.84 27.80 -25.23
CA LEU A 940 -1.59 27.23 -25.72
C LEU A 940 -1.94 25.90 -26.37
N ASP A 941 -1.63 25.72 -27.65
CA ASP A 941 -1.91 24.47 -28.40
C ASP A 941 -3.37 23.98 -28.33
N GLY A 942 -4.34 24.92 -28.32
CA GLY A 942 -5.76 24.58 -28.21
C GLY A 942 -6.15 24.05 -26.82
N GLN A 943 -5.31 24.23 -25.81
CA GLN A 943 -5.57 23.96 -24.40
C GLN A 943 -5.69 25.29 -23.63
N THR A 944 -6.23 25.28 -22.41
CA THR A 944 -6.30 26.48 -21.56
C THR A 944 -5.01 26.63 -20.78
N ALA A 945 -4.33 27.76 -20.94
CA ALA A 945 -3.09 28.07 -20.24
C ALA A 945 -3.26 29.26 -19.28
N LEU A 946 -2.65 29.16 -18.10
CA LEU A 946 -2.64 30.23 -17.10
C LEU A 946 -1.32 30.26 -16.32
N GLN A 947 -0.83 31.47 -16.04
CA GLN A 947 0.35 31.69 -15.18
C GLN A 947 -0.08 31.80 -13.72
N MET A 948 0.63 31.09 -12.83
CA MET A 948 0.34 31.03 -11.39
C MET A 948 1.61 31.02 -10.56
N LYS A 949 1.51 31.53 -9.33
CA LYS A 949 2.56 31.46 -8.32
C LYS A 949 2.10 30.61 -7.15
N PHE A 950 2.95 29.65 -6.79
CA PHE A 950 2.76 28.75 -5.68
C PHE A 950 3.74 29.09 -4.57
N ALA A 951 3.24 29.27 -3.36
CA ALA A 951 4.06 29.28 -2.16
C ALA A 951 4.68 27.88 -1.91
N PRO A 952 5.68 27.77 -1.01
CA PRO A 952 6.21 26.47 -0.58
C PRO A 952 5.09 25.50 -0.19
N ASN A 953 5.10 24.29 -0.74
CA ASN A 953 4.14 23.22 -0.41
C ASN A 953 2.64 23.55 -0.69
N GLN A 954 2.33 24.64 -1.40
CA GLN A 954 0.95 25.09 -1.62
C GLN A 954 0.20 24.16 -2.57
N SER A 955 -1.08 23.93 -2.28
CA SER A 955 -2.01 23.26 -3.18
C SER A 955 -3.22 24.13 -3.46
N LEU A 956 -3.76 24.01 -4.67
CA LEU A 956 -4.84 24.83 -5.19
C LEU A 956 -5.77 24.00 -6.08
N PHE A 957 -7.03 24.42 -6.18
CA PHE A 957 -7.99 23.87 -7.13
C PHE A 957 -8.24 24.84 -8.28
N ILE A 958 -8.18 24.33 -9.51
CA ILE A 958 -8.59 25.05 -10.72
C ILE A 958 -9.85 24.38 -11.26
N ILE A 959 -10.94 25.13 -11.32
CA ILE A 959 -12.28 24.60 -11.60
C ILE A 959 -12.88 25.30 -12.82
N PHE A 960 -13.33 24.50 -13.79
CA PHE A 960 -13.91 24.96 -15.05
C PHE A 960 -15.40 24.59 -15.12
N GLU A 961 -16.28 25.59 -15.07
CA GLU A 961 -17.74 25.37 -15.10
C GLU A 961 -18.44 26.11 -16.26
N LYS A 962 -18.22 27.43 -16.36
CA LYS A 962 -18.96 28.30 -17.28
C LYS A 962 -18.26 28.40 -18.64
N GLN A 963 -19.05 28.40 -19.71
CA GLN A 963 -18.58 28.68 -21.07
C GLN A 963 -18.01 30.10 -21.18
N ALA A 964 -16.86 30.25 -21.84
CA ALA A 964 -16.20 31.51 -22.11
C ALA A 964 -16.87 32.21 -23.31
N LYS A 965 -17.20 33.50 -23.15
CA LYS A 965 -17.80 34.31 -24.24
C LYS A 965 -16.76 34.98 -25.14
N ASN A 966 -15.56 35.26 -24.62
CA ASN A 966 -14.40 35.82 -25.33
C ASN A 966 -13.12 35.20 -24.74
N ILE A 967 -12.17 34.78 -25.58
CA ILE A 967 -10.84 34.29 -25.18
C ILE A 967 -9.91 35.51 -25.15
N GLN A 968 -9.36 35.87 -23.97
CA GLN A 968 -8.41 36.98 -23.84
C GLN A 968 -6.97 36.53 -24.13
N SER A 969 -6.09 37.46 -24.50
CA SER A 969 -4.67 37.23 -24.73
C SER A 969 -3.90 37.06 -23.41
N MET A 970 -2.93 36.12 -23.34
CA MET A 970 -2.02 35.95 -22.18
C MET A 970 -1.05 37.14 -22.02
N ASN A 971 -1.52 38.29 -21.55
CA ASN A 971 -0.65 39.47 -21.36
C ASN A 971 -0.49 39.89 -19.88
N GLY A 972 -1.08 39.16 -18.92
CA GLY A 972 -1.11 39.57 -17.51
C GLY A 972 -0.85 38.46 -16.48
N LYS A 973 -0.44 38.86 -15.28
CA LYS A 973 -0.04 38.01 -14.15
C LYS A 973 -1.23 37.75 -13.21
N ASN A 974 -1.62 36.49 -12.97
CA ASN A 974 -2.58 36.14 -11.89
C ASN A 974 -1.89 36.12 -10.50
N LEU A 975 -1.09 37.14 -10.23
CA LEU A 975 -0.22 37.23 -9.06
C LEU A 975 -0.74 38.32 -8.13
N SER A 976 -1.06 37.95 -6.89
CA SER A 976 -1.25 38.94 -5.84
C SER A 976 0.13 39.40 -5.35
N ASN A 977 0.43 40.68 -5.55
CA ASN A 977 1.61 41.32 -4.96
C ASN A 977 1.23 41.99 -3.64
N PHE A 978 2.16 42.02 -2.70
CA PHE A 978 1.91 42.53 -1.36
C PHE A 978 2.99 43.53 -0.98
N LYS A 979 2.55 44.73 -0.60
CA LYS A 979 3.43 45.80 -0.15
C LYS A 979 3.33 45.98 1.35
N THR A 980 4.46 45.86 2.05
CA THR A 980 4.55 46.16 3.48
C THR A 980 4.30 47.65 3.72
N ILE A 981 3.35 47.94 4.61
CA ILE A 981 2.99 49.30 5.03
C ILE A 981 3.28 49.57 6.50
N GLN A 982 3.47 48.53 7.32
CA GLN A 982 3.83 48.67 8.73
C GLN A 982 4.56 47.43 9.24
N ASP A 983 5.66 47.62 9.97
CA ASP A 983 6.36 46.55 10.71
C ASP A 983 5.95 46.61 12.18
N ILE A 984 5.44 45.50 12.72
CA ILE A 984 5.03 45.39 14.12
C ILE A 984 5.85 44.35 14.89
N SER A 985 7.04 43.97 14.42
CA SER A 985 7.86 42.89 14.97
C SER A 985 8.46 43.14 16.37
N LYS A 986 8.57 44.38 16.83
CA LYS A 986 9.23 44.71 18.10
C LYS A 986 8.29 44.76 19.30
N SER A 987 8.81 44.53 20.51
CA SER A 987 8.10 44.78 21.78
C SER A 987 6.78 43.99 21.94
N TRP A 988 6.87 42.67 21.85
CA TRP A 988 5.76 41.76 22.11
C TRP A 988 5.77 41.23 23.54
N GLN A 989 4.59 41.04 24.13
CA GLN A 989 4.43 40.32 25.38
C GLN A 989 3.89 38.91 25.10
N ALA A 990 4.60 37.87 25.53
CA ALA A 990 4.18 36.48 25.38
C ALA A 990 3.83 35.85 26.74
N LYS A 991 2.63 35.30 26.85
CA LYS A 991 2.18 34.52 28.01
C LYS A 991 2.23 33.03 27.69
N PHE A 992 2.90 32.26 28.52
CA PHE A 992 2.99 30.80 28.41
C PHE A 992 2.07 30.13 29.45
N ASP A 993 1.68 28.88 29.19
CA ASP A 993 0.87 28.09 30.12
C ASP A 993 1.74 27.37 31.15
N THR A 994 1.49 27.64 32.44
CA THR A 994 2.20 27.00 33.57
C THR A 994 1.89 25.51 33.68
N ALA A 995 0.74 25.05 33.18
CA ALA A 995 0.41 23.61 33.12
C ALA A 995 1.35 22.83 32.18
N TYR A 996 2.02 23.52 31.27
CA TYR A 996 3.01 22.98 30.33
C TYR A 996 4.46 23.40 30.68
N ALA A 997 4.70 23.74 31.96
CA ALA A 997 5.97 24.24 32.49
C ALA A 997 6.45 25.55 31.83
N GLY A 998 5.52 26.43 31.45
CA GLY A 998 5.82 27.80 31.07
C GLY A 998 6.02 28.74 32.27
N PRO A 999 6.68 29.89 32.09
CA PRO A 999 6.82 30.91 33.13
C PRO A 999 5.46 31.47 33.59
N SER A 1000 5.34 31.76 34.89
CA SER A 1000 4.10 32.31 35.49
C SER A 1000 3.85 33.78 35.15
N LYS A 1001 4.93 34.53 34.85
CA LYS A 1001 4.86 35.93 34.41
C LYS A 1001 5.02 35.99 32.88
N PRO A 1002 4.33 36.91 32.19
CA PRO A 1002 4.56 37.14 30.77
C PRO A 1002 6.02 37.53 30.49
N VAL A 1003 6.56 37.03 29.38
CA VAL A 1003 7.92 37.31 28.89
C VAL A 1003 7.85 38.41 27.84
N ILE A 1004 8.74 39.41 27.94
CA ILE A 1004 8.82 40.49 26.96
C ILE A 1004 9.86 40.13 25.90
N PHE A 1005 9.43 40.07 24.65
CA PHE A 1005 10.26 39.91 23.47
C PHE A 1005 10.46 41.30 22.83
N ASN A 1006 11.55 41.97 23.17
CA ASN A 1006 11.94 43.23 22.51
C ASN A 1006 12.13 43.01 21.01
N GLU A 1007 12.72 41.88 20.65
CA GLU A 1007 12.75 41.31 19.31
C GLU A 1007 12.20 39.88 19.36
N LEU A 1008 11.42 39.52 18.34
CA LEU A 1008 10.94 38.16 18.15
C LEU A 1008 12.12 37.22 17.94
N SER A 1009 12.08 36.06 18.58
CA SER A 1009 13.20 35.12 18.58
C SER A 1009 12.74 33.70 18.90
N ASP A 1010 13.58 32.74 18.52
CA ASP A 1010 13.39 31.32 18.78
C ASP A 1010 13.44 31.04 20.28
N TRP A 1011 12.38 30.43 20.83
CA TRP A 1011 12.29 30.06 22.23
C TRP A 1011 13.49 29.23 22.68
N THR A 1012 14.01 28.35 21.82
CA THR A 1012 15.12 27.43 22.14
C THR A 1012 16.44 28.15 22.46
N LYS A 1013 16.55 29.43 22.09
CA LYS A 1013 17.71 30.29 22.38
C LYS A 1013 17.53 31.10 23.68
N ASN A 1014 16.35 31.09 24.28
CA ASN A 1014 16.08 31.82 25.50
C ASN A 1014 16.89 31.23 26.69
N PRO A 1015 17.49 32.07 27.56
CA PRO A 1015 18.22 31.58 28.73
C PRO A 1015 17.31 30.96 29.79
N ASP A 1016 16.03 31.35 29.88
CA ASP A 1016 15.08 30.75 30.81
C ASP A 1016 14.67 29.35 30.31
N SER A 1017 14.97 28.33 31.12
CA SER A 1017 14.62 26.94 30.84
C SER A 1017 13.12 26.69 30.66
N LEU A 1018 12.25 27.50 31.28
CA LEU A 1018 10.80 27.40 31.15
C LEU A 1018 10.31 27.87 29.77
N VAL A 1019 11.08 28.72 29.09
CA VAL A 1019 10.82 29.13 27.69
C VAL A 1019 11.57 28.21 26.73
N LYS A 1020 12.86 27.94 27.01
CA LYS A 1020 13.76 27.14 26.17
C LYS A 1020 13.22 25.77 25.79
N TYR A 1021 12.66 25.06 26.77
CA TYR A 1021 12.14 23.71 26.60
C TYR A 1021 10.60 23.69 26.52
N TYR A 1022 9.96 24.83 26.28
CA TYR A 1022 8.50 24.89 26.25
C TYR A 1022 7.93 24.09 25.08
N SER A 1023 6.88 23.31 25.35
CA SER A 1023 6.01 22.72 24.33
C SER A 1023 4.56 22.97 24.69
N GLY A 1024 3.83 23.64 23.80
CA GLY A 1024 2.47 24.11 24.05
C GLY A 1024 2.17 25.39 23.31
N THR A 1025 1.18 26.15 23.78
CA THR A 1025 0.76 27.41 23.16
C THR A 1025 1.25 28.61 23.97
N ALA A 1026 1.95 29.53 23.32
CA ALA A 1026 2.24 30.86 23.86
C ALA A 1026 1.36 31.91 23.20
N VAL A 1027 0.78 32.79 24.01
CA VAL A 1027 -0.11 33.88 23.56
C VAL A 1027 0.68 35.18 23.49
N TYR A 1028 1.00 35.62 22.28
CA TYR A 1028 1.65 36.90 22.00
C TYR A 1028 0.61 38.01 21.92
N THR A 1029 0.83 39.12 22.62
CA THR A 1029 -0.07 40.27 22.63
C THR A 1029 0.68 41.57 22.40
N LYS A 1030 0.04 42.48 21.65
CA LYS A 1030 0.56 43.81 21.37
C LYS A 1030 -0.58 44.78 21.03
N ASN A 1031 -0.39 46.05 21.37
CA ASN A 1031 -1.18 47.15 20.83
C ASN A 1031 -0.38 47.84 19.72
N PHE A 1032 -1.05 48.22 18.64
CA PHE A 1032 -0.45 48.98 17.55
C PHE A 1032 -1.47 49.94 16.93
N THR A 1033 -0.99 51.09 16.47
CA THR A 1033 -1.82 52.07 15.75
C THR A 1033 -1.72 51.83 14.26
N PHE A 1034 -2.86 51.63 13.59
CA PHE A 1034 -2.95 51.44 12.14
C PHE A 1034 -3.40 52.74 11.46
N ASN A 1035 -2.54 53.25 10.58
CA ASN A 1035 -2.78 54.48 9.83
C ASN A 1035 -3.09 54.26 8.34
N GLY A 1036 -3.19 53.00 7.90
CA GLY A 1036 -3.51 52.66 6.51
C GLY A 1036 -4.96 52.97 6.14
N ASN A 1037 -5.26 52.91 4.84
CA ASN A 1037 -6.61 53.13 4.32
C ASN A 1037 -7.47 51.87 4.55
N PRO A 1038 -8.59 51.95 5.31
CA PRO A 1038 -9.44 50.79 5.59
C PRO A 1038 -10.13 50.20 4.34
N ASN A 1039 -10.16 50.93 3.22
CA ASN A 1039 -10.73 50.45 1.96
C ASN A 1039 -9.77 49.58 1.15
N ASP A 1040 -8.49 49.55 1.51
CA ASP A 1040 -7.53 48.62 0.92
C ASP A 1040 -7.74 47.23 1.50
N LYS A 1041 -7.36 46.18 0.75
CA LYS A 1041 -7.31 44.84 1.32
C LYS A 1041 -6.06 44.72 2.17
N ILE A 1042 -6.27 44.61 3.48
CA ILE A 1042 -5.20 44.59 4.48
C ILE A 1042 -4.90 43.15 4.86
N TRP A 1043 -3.63 42.83 4.93
CA TRP A 1043 -3.13 41.50 5.28
C TRP A 1043 -2.11 41.59 6.40
N ILE A 1044 -2.00 40.52 7.19
CA ILE A 1044 -0.89 40.31 8.12
C ILE A 1044 -0.06 39.13 7.63
N ASP A 1045 1.25 39.32 7.58
CA ASP A 1045 2.24 38.28 7.30
C ASP A 1045 3.06 38.04 8.58
N LEU A 1046 3.08 36.79 9.04
CA LEU A 1046 3.77 36.41 10.27
C LEU A 1046 5.26 36.10 10.07
N GLY A 1047 5.72 36.06 8.81
CA GLY A 1047 7.07 35.61 8.49
C GLY A 1047 7.29 34.18 8.97
N GLN A 1048 8.37 33.98 9.73
CA GLN A 1048 8.69 32.67 10.29
C GLN A 1048 8.03 32.48 11.66
N PHE A 1049 7.45 31.30 11.87
CA PHE A 1049 7.02 30.82 13.17
C PHE A 1049 7.10 29.29 13.18
N SER A 1050 7.07 28.70 14.36
CA SER A 1050 6.98 27.25 14.51
C SER A 1050 5.95 26.87 15.59
N SER A 1051 4.90 26.10 15.28
CA SER A 1051 4.59 25.43 13.98
C SER A 1051 3.17 25.73 13.46
N ILE A 1052 2.27 26.24 14.30
CA ILE A 1052 0.92 26.69 13.94
C ILE A 1052 0.58 27.96 14.72
N ALA A 1053 -0.13 28.91 14.10
CA ALA A 1053 -0.46 30.20 14.69
C ALA A 1053 -1.92 30.61 14.44
N GLU A 1054 -2.69 30.93 15.48
CA GLU A 1054 -4.00 31.59 15.36
C GLU A 1054 -3.87 33.09 15.59
N VAL A 1055 -4.42 33.90 14.67
CA VAL A 1055 -4.36 35.37 14.75
C VAL A 1055 -5.72 35.93 15.13
N LYS A 1056 -5.77 36.83 16.11
CA LYS A 1056 -6.95 37.60 16.46
C LYS A 1056 -6.63 39.10 16.47
N ILE A 1057 -7.52 39.88 15.87
CA ILE A 1057 -7.47 41.34 15.89
C ILE A 1057 -8.73 41.84 16.59
N ASN A 1058 -8.56 42.69 17.60
CA ASN A 1058 -9.66 43.22 18.40
C ASN A 1058 -10.60 42.12 18.93
N SER A 1059 -10.01 41.01 19.40
CA SER A 1059 -10.68 39.80 19.90
C SER A 1059 -11.48 38.99 18.86
N ILE A 1060 -11.38 39.32 17.57
CA ILE A 1060 -12.01 38.57 16.48
C ILE A 1060 -10.96 37.69 15.80
N SER A 1061 -11.22 36.37 15.70
CA SER A 1061 -10.34 35.43 15.00
C SER A 1061 -10.30 35.73 13.50
N CYS A 1062 -9.09 35.82 12.97
CA CYS A 1062 -8.81 36.08 11.55
C CYS A 1062 -8.45 34.78 10.79
N GLY A 1063 -8.21 33.69 11.53
CA GLY A 1063 -7.84 32.38 10.98
C GLY A 1063 -6.59 31.79 11.63
N THR A 1064 -6.26 30.57 11.21
CA THR A 1064 -5.12 29.80 11.70
C THR A 1064 -4.16 29.50 10.56
N LEU A 1065 -2.91 29.92 10.71
CA LEU A 1065 -1.81 29.68 9.79
C LEU A 1065 -1.03 28.44 10.23
N TRP A 1066 -0.97 27.45 9.36
CA TRP A 1066 -0.28 26.18 9.61
C TRP A 1066 0.58 25.71 8.43
N THR A 1067 0.50 26.39 7.30
CA THR A 1067 1.27 26.11 6.08
C THR A 1067 1.44 27.41 5.29
N ALA A 1068 2.39 27.45 4.36
CA ALA A 1068 2.65 28.63 3.54
C ALA A 1068 1.52 28.86 2.50
N PRO A 1069 1.25 30.13 2.12
CA PRO A 1069 1.86 31.36 2.63
C PRO A 1069 1.38 31.71 4.06
N HIS A 1070 2.28 32.25 4.89
CA HIS A 1070 2.01 32.61 6.29
C HIS A 1070 1.28 33.95 6.45
N ARG A 1071 0.22 34.16 5.65
CA ARG A 1071 -0.50 35.42 5.53
C ARG A 1071 -2.02 35.24 5.67
N LEU A 1072 -2.68 36.16 6.37
CA LEU A 1072 -4.14 36.23 6.51
C LEU A 1072 -4.69 37.60 6.14
N GLU A 1073 -5.88 37.62 5.53
CA GLU A 1073 -6.63 38.86 5.30
C GLU A 1073 -7.25 39.33 6.62
N ILE A 1074 -7.03 40.60 6.97
CA ILE A 1074 -7.53 41.20 8.22
C ILE A 1074 -8.38 42.47 7.99
N SER A 1075 -8.73 42.79 6.73
CA SER A 1075 -9.48 44.00 6.36
C SER A 1075 -10.77 44.17 7.17
N LYS A 1076 -11.44 43.06 7.52
CA LYS A 1076 -12.72 43.06 8.25
C LYS A 1076 -12.59 43.25 9.76
N THR A 1077 -11.39 43.11 10.33
CA THR A 1077 -11.16 43.09 11.78
C THR A 1077 -10.28 44.24 12.25
N ILE A 1078 -9.39 44.74 11.38
CA ILE A 1078 -8.56 45.91 11.64
C ILE A 1078 -9.38 47.21 11.50
N LYS A 1079 -9.08 48.21 12.35
CA LYS A 1079 -9.67 49.55 12.28
C LYS A 1079 -8.59 50.61 12.22
N LYS A 1080 -8.91 51.79 11.68
CA LYS A 1080 -8.00 52.95 11.77
C LYS A 1080 -7.81 53.36 13.24
N GLY A 1081 -6.59 53.72 13.61
CA GLY A 1081 -6.23 54.03 15.01
C GLY A 1081 -5.79 52.77 15.77
N ASP A 1082 -6.10 52.70 17.06
CA ASP A 1082 -5.55 51.66 17.94
C ASP A 1082 -6.21 50.29 17.73
N ASN A 1083 -5.37 49.27 17.60
CA ASN A 1083 -5.76 47.87 17.49
C ASN A 1083 -5.01 47.04 18.53
N LYS A 1084 -5.70 46.01 19.03
CA LYS A 1084 -5.08 44.96 19.83
C LYS A 1084 -4.93 43.71 18.97
N ILE A 1085 -3.74 43.15 18.94
CA ILE A 1085 -3.44 41.87 18.28
C ILE A 1085 -3.08 40.82 19.31
N GLU A 1086 -3.60 39.61 19.10
CA GLU A 1086 -3.25 38.38 19.82
C GLU A 1086 -2.83 37.32 18.79
N ILE A 1087 -1.69 36.66 19.02
CA ILE A 1087 -1.22 35.55 18.20
C ILE A 1087 -0.94 34.36 19.12
N GLU A 1088 -1.74 33.31 19.02
CA GLU A 1088 -1.50 32.05 19.72
C GLU A 1088 -0.57 31.18 18.88
N VAL A 1089 0.69 30.99 19.30
CA VAL A 1089 1.67 30.15 18.59
C VAL A 1089 1.90 28.85 19.34
N THR A 1090 1.80 27.73 18.63
CA THR A 1090 1.93 26.38 19.18
C THR A 1090 2.99 25.58 18.45
N ASN A 1091 3.95 24.99 19.17
CA ASN A 1091 4.98 24.09 18.64
C ASN A 1091 4.64 22.61 18.92
N THR A 1092 5.61 21.70 18.83
CA THR A 1092 5.44 20.25 19.08
C THR A 1092 6.01 19.80 20.44
N TRP A 1093 5.73 18.56 20.85
CA TRP A 1093 6.14 18.00 22.14
C TRP A 1093 7.64 17.72 22.33
N ALA A 1094 8.43 17.64 21.24
CA ALA A 1094 9.84 17.23 21.30
C ALA A 1094 10.67 18.04 22.32
N ASN A 1095 10.53 19.37 22.34
CA ASN A 1095 11.36 20.23 23.20
C ASN A 1095 11.11 19.98 24.69
N ARG A 1096 9.85 19.83 25.10
CA ARG A 1096 9.49 19.54 26.50
C ARG A 1096 9.90 18.14 26.92
N LEU A 1097 9.77 17.15 26.04
CA LEU A 1097 10.26 15.79 26.30
C LEU A 1097 11.80 15.77 26.47
N ILE A 1098 12.54 16.51 25.64
CA ILE A 1098 14.00 16.69 25.78
C ILE A 1098 14.34 17.43 27.07
N GLY A 1099 13.55 18.44 27.46
CA GLY A 1099 13.77 19.17 28.71
C GLY A 1099 13.52 18.30 29.94
N ASP A 1100 12.45 17.51 29.94
CA ASP A 1100 12.06 16.64 31.05
C ASP A 1100 12.97 15.43 31.22
N SER A 1101 13.58 14.92 30.14
CA SER A 1101 14.53 13.82 30.25
C SER A 1101 15.75 14.16 31.12
N LYS A 1102 16.07 15.45 31.26
CA LYS A 1102 17.14 15.98 32.11
C LYS A 1102 16.75 16.06 33.59
N LEU A 1103 15.48 15.83 33.93
CA LEU A 1103 14.96 15.84 35.29
C LEU A 1103 14.77 14.41 35.82
N SER A 1104 14.80 14.28 37.15
CA SER A 1104 14.35 13.06 37.83
C SER A 1104 12.89 12.79 37.52
N GLU A 1105 12.50 11.51 37.44
CA GLU A 1105 11.17 11.09 36.97
C GLU A 1105 10.01 11.78 37.71
N ASN A 1106 10.13 11.96 39.03
CA ASN A 1106 9.14 12.64 39.86
C ASN A 1106 8.99 14.14 39.60
N LYS A 1107 9.92 14.76 38.86
CA LYS A 1107 9.90 16.19 38.47
C LYS A 1107 9.48 16.39 37.02
N ARG A 1108 9.28 15.32 36.24
CA ARG A 1108 8.83 15.42 34.85
C ARG A 1108 7.34 15.75 34.80
N ILE A 1109 6.98 16.68 33.91
CA ILE A 1109 5.58 17.01 33.66
C ILE A 1109 4.98 16.11 32.57
N THR A 1110 5.82 15.68 31.63
CA THR A 1110 5.45 14.77 30.55
C THR A 1110 5.47 13.32 31.02
N LYS A 1111 4.45 12.56 30.60
CA LYS A 1111 4.27 11.13 30.86
C LYS A 1111 3.67 10.47 29.63
N THR A 1112 4.43 9.57 28.99
CA THR A 1112 4.01 8.83 27.81
C THR A 1112 4.53 7.40 27.83
N THR A 1113 3.83 6.49 27.16
CA THR A 1113 4.29 5.10 26.93
C THR A 1113 5.20 4.98 25.71
N ALA A 1114 5.33 6.02 24.89
CA ALA A 1114 6.23 6.00 23.75
C ALA A 1114 7.68 5.78 24.21
N PRO A 1115 8.44 4.86 23.58
CA PRO A 1115 9.86 4.72 23.82
C PRO A 1115 10.59 6.06 23.61
N PHE A 1116 11.46 6.44 24.56
CA PHE A 1116 12.22 7.68 24.44
C PHE A 1116 13.32 7.54 23.37
N ARG A 1117 13.26 8.35 22.32
CA ARG A 1117 14.20 8.33 21.17
C ARG A 1117 14.80 9.71 20.84
N LEU A 1118 14.74 10.64 21.79
CA LEU A 1118 15.17 12.03 21.59
C LEU A 1118 16.55 12.32 22.20
N GLU A 1119 17.25 11.30 22.70
CA GLU A 1119 18.59 11.46 23.24
C GLU A 1119 19.55 12.00 22.18
N GLY A 1120 20.30 13.04 22.53
CA GLY A 1120 21.24 13.71 21.63
C GLY A 1120 20.61 14.54 20.51
N LYS A 1121 19.28 14.55 20.35
CA LYS A 1121 18.61 15.36 19.31
C LYS A 1121 18.60 16.85 19.67
N PRO A 1122 18.76 17.75 18.68
CA PRO A 1122 18.62 19.19 18.90
C PRO A 1122 17.18 19.56 19.26
N LEU A 1123 17.01 20.72 19.90
CA LEU A 1123 15.68 21.31 20.08
C LEU A 1123 15.14 21.76 18.71
N ASN A 1124 13.83 21.56 18.49
CA ASN A 1124 13.13 22.05 17.31
C ASN A 1124 12.90 23.57 17.45
N PRO A 1125 13.04 24.35 16.35
CA PRO A 1125 12.66 25.76 16.36
C PRO A 1125 11.25 25.96 16.93
N ALA A 1126 11.06 26.99 17.75
CA ALA A 1126 9.78 27.23 18.41
C ALA A 1126 9.48 28.72 18.60
N GLY A 1127 8.21 29.09 18.45
CA GLY A 1127 7.71 30.43 18.69
C GLY A 1127 7.50 31.30 17.46
N LEU A 1128 7.15 32.57 17.71
CA LEU A 1128 7.00 33.59 16.69
C LEU A 1128 8.38 34.21 16.43
N LEU A 1129 8.91 34.00 15.23
CA LEU A 1129 10.26 34.42 14.84
C LEU A 1129 10.21 35.72 14.01
N GLY A 1130 9.13 35.93 13.27
CA GLY A 1130 8.90 37.13 12.48
C GLY A 1130 9.70 37.17 11.17
N PRO A 1131 9.84 38.36 10.56
CA PRO A 1131 9.18 39.61 10.96
C PRO A 1131 7.65 39.51 10.83
N VAL A 1132 6.92 40.26 11.66
CA VAL A 1132 5.46 40.39 11.58
C VAL A 1132 5.12 41.74 10.97
N VAL A 1133 4.50 41.73 9.81
CA VAL A 1133 4.23 42.93 9.01
C VAL A 1133 2.77 43.04 8.58
N ILE A 1134 2.27 44.26 8.47
CA ILE A 1134 1.00 44.59 7.86
C ILE A 1134 1.26 45.00 6.42
N GLN A 1135 0.47 44.42 5.51
CA GLN A 1135 0.63 44.58 4.07
C GLN A 1135 -0.69 45.01 3.42
N ILE A 1136 -0.57 45.64 2.24
CA ILE A 1136 -1.68 45.86 1.31
C ILE A 1136 -1.51 44.96 0.09
N GLU A 1137 -2.59 44.37 -0.41
CA GLU A 1137 -2.60 43.70 -1.70
C GLU A 1137 -2.62 44.76 -2.81
N GLU A 1138 -1.59 44.76 -3.67
CA GLU A 1138 -1.49 45.66 -4.82
C GLU A 1138 -2.51 45.26 -5.89
N LYS A 1139 -3.16 46.26 -6.51
CA LYS A 1139 -4.30 46.07 -7.43
C LYS A 1139 -3.90 45.65 -8.83
#